data_AF-A0A929DNT9-F1
#
_entry.id   AF-A0A929DNT9-F1
#
_cell.length_a   1.000
_cell.length_b   1.000
_cell.length_c   1.000
_cell.angle_alpha   90.00
_cell.angle_beta   90.00
_cell.angle_gamma   90.00
#
_symmetry.space_group_name_H-M   'P 1'
#
loop_
_entity.id
_entity.type
_entity.pdbx_description
1 polymer ?
#
loop_
_entity_poly.entity_id
_entity_poly.type
_entity_poly.pdbx_seq_one_letter_code
_entity_poly.pdbx_strand_id
1 'polypeptide(L)'
;MTGQDGQSYSNQAIAPRSRAWPTSTIIIAICLLALGVRVVYSAFFTITDAHDQWDHIAANLEAGQGYVSSWPKTYIAPSILNLPDYDFPLYPTASHVPVPVIYFALMYRLFGVSDHSLVVGQWILDVLTCALLFFIVLEIFDDRRVAVLTSTAWAFYVPELLVSNSRYSEPMTAILLACLVYVLLVALRMRSMWRFGLAGAIWGLAVLSRPSIVALPLFLFPVLVVLLRRQLRLVILACVAITVVGGLIISPWVYRNFRVFDTFIPTSTLGGLNLFRDHYLIDRDDYLSFRGTYVVAEAAKEMFDRRFGSVAVVETADNTQPLIDRTYREEALAKIQQYPGRYVILSLVRVLRLWFNVGYGSPPSWRSYLILIGHFILLGLNAKALVSYRGTWVPKMMPVFAMIVQFTLIYMAIVGEFRYSIPYTPYLMMVGSYTLVCIFEEHRSAIIDGALARLMTKIRQDMAEVNQLGMTTITSKSEHLPRKHTKAQSLDFPALFLAWSPPSHTRRSELMARKLDIPLRRIHVLKKKRYLAPLRYAIQGPLTLITLFRERPMVVFVQNPPIFAPLFAWIYCALTGAGLIIDSHTDALRCPPLWRWSLPLHRFLSRRALNTIVTNEHLSQVVAGWGAKSQIIIDVPSQLPAGKTYPVEHPFNVAMVSSFAPDEPLDEVVQAAKSLPDVGFYVTGDPAWSSKRLPAALPRNLHLTGLLPDNEYYGLLRSVHAVMALTTENHTMQRGACEAVWLGQPIITSHWPLLRQAFHKGTIHVDNTVEGIKAGVLRMRTGHLQLAKEISLLQEERRQQWEEIATRLEAVILQASGGQRSK
;
A
#
# COMPACT_ATOMS: atom_id res chain seq x y z
N MET A 1 -38.08 42.60 -52.75
CA MET A 1 -39.01 41.74 -51.99
C MET A 1 -38.29 40.42 -51.74
N THR A 2 -37.61 40.28 -50.59
CA THR A 2 -38.07 39.54 -49.39
C THR A 2 -38.22 38.04 -49.67
N GLY A 3 -37.57 37.10 -48.98
CA GLY A 3 -36.80 37.17 -47.74
C GLY A 3 -36.02 35.87 -47.46
N GLN A 4 -35.12 36.01 -46.48
CA GLN A 4 -34.38 34.95 -45.81
C GLN A 4 -35.29 34.14 -44.87
N ASP A 5 -34.91 32.89 -44.61
CA ASP A 5 -34.96 32.15 -43.34
C ASP A 5 -34.62 30.68 -43.68
N GLY A 6 -33.70 29.93 -43.08
CA GLY A 6 -32.88 30.08 -41.88
C GLY A 6 -32.46 28.66 -41.48
N GLN A 7 -31.38 28.12 -42.05
CA GLN A 7 -30.78 26.86 -41.60
C GLN A 7 -29.65 27.16 -40.60
N SER A 8 -29.94 27.02 -39.30
CA SER A 8 -28.94 27.02 -38.25
C SER A 8 -28.23 25.66 -38.22
N TYR A 9 -26.99 25.60 -38.72
CA TYR A 9 -26.08 24.50 -38.43
C TYR A 9 -25.57 24.64 -36.99
N SER A 10 -26.15 23.87 -36.06
CA SER A 10 -25.60 23.69 -34.72
C SER A 10 -24.37 22.78 -34.81
N ASN A 11 -23.18 23.37 -34.78
CA ASN A 11 -21.93 22.67 -34.51
C ASN A 11 -21.97 22.11 -33.08
N GLN A 12 -22.42 20.87 -32.91
CA GLN A 12 -22.13 20.11 -31.70
C GLN A 12 -20.67 19.66 -31.75
N ALA A 13 -19.85 20.32 -30.92
CA ALA A 13 -18.48 19.91 -30.65
C ALA A 13 -18.48 18.46 -30.10
N ILE A 14 -18.00 17.52 -30.92
CA ILE A 14 -17.77 16.14 -30.53
C ILE A 14 -16.63 16.13 -29.53
N ALA A 15 -16.95 15.90 -28.26
CA ALA A 15 -15.95 15.66 -27.21
C ALA A 15 -15.07 14.45 -27.60
N PRO A 16 -13.74 14.49 -27.38
CA PRO A 16 -12.87 13.39 -27.73
C PRO A 16 -13.23 12.16 -26.89
N ARG A 17 -13.72 11.10 -27.55
CA ARG A 17 -13.95 9.79 -26.92
C ARG A 17 -12.61 9.30 -26.36
N SER A 18 -12.47 9.30 -25.03
CA SER A 18 -11.35 8.64 -24.35
C SER A 18 -11.30 7.19 -24.84
N ARG A 19 -10.20 6.81 -25.51
CA ARG A 19 -10.04 5.47 -26.07
C ARG A 19 -9.95 4.48 -24.90
N ALA A 20 -11.08 3.86 -24.55
CA ALA A 20 -11.13 2.85 -23.51
C ALA A 20 -10.19 1.70 -23.90
N TRP A 21 -9.38 1.24 -22.94
CA TRP A 21 -8.40 0.20 -23.19
C TRP A 21 -9.11 -1.10 -23.62
N PRO A 22 -8.50 -1.88 -24.55
CA PRO A 22 -9.03 -3.20 -24.89
C PRO A 22 -9.15 -4.09 -23.66
N THR A 23 -10.20 -4.92 -23.60
CA THR A 23 -10.44 -5.85 -22.48
C THR A 23 -9.23 -6.76 -22.23
N SER A 24 -8.56 -7.22 -23.30
CA SER A 24 -7.34 -8.02 -23.22
C SER A 24 -6.21 -7.28 -22.50
N THR A 25 -5.99 -6.01 -22.81
CA THR A 25 -4.95 -5.18 -22.16
C THR A 25 -5.24 -4.98 -20.67
N ILE A 26 -6.51 -4.78 -20.30
CA ILE A 26 -6.93 -4.65 -18.89
C ILE A 26 -6.64 -5.95 -18.13
N ILE A 27 -7.01 -7.10 -18.69
CA ILE A 27 -6.78 -8.40 -18.04
C ILE A 27 -5.28 -8.66 -17.88
N ILE A 28 -4.48 -8.41 -18.93
CA ILE A 28 -3.02 -8.55 -18.85
C ILE A 28 -2.44 -7.66 -17.74
N ALA A 29 -2.89 -6.39 -17.65
CA ALA A 29 -2.45 -5.48 -16.60
C ALA A 29 -2.83 -5.99 -15.20
N ILE A 30 -4.03 -6.53 -15.02
CA ILE A 30 -4.48 -7.14 -13.75
C ILE A 30 -3.65 -8.38 -13.41
N CYS A 31 -3.36 -9.25 -14.39
CA CYS A 31 -2.53 -10.43 -14.17
C CYS A 31 -1.10 -10.06 -13.77
N LEU A 32 -0.49 -9.10 -14.46
CA LEU A 32 0.85 -8.59 -14.14
C LEU A 32 0.87 -7.92 -12.77
N LEU A 33 -0.18 -7.18 -12.42
CA LEU A 33 -0.34 -6.58 -11.09
C LEU A 33 -0.46 -7.66 -10.01
N ALA A 34 -1.32 -8.65 -10.20
CA ALA A 34 -1.51 -9.76 -9.26
C ALA A 34 -0.22 -10.55 -9.04
N LEU A 35 0.53 -10.84 -10.11
CA LEU A 35 1.83 -11.50 -10.04
C LEU A 35 2.86 -10.61 -9.31
N GLY A 36 2.94 -9.33 -9.67
CA GLY A 36 3.84 -8.37 -9.04
C GLY A 36 3.60 -8.24 -7.53
N VAL A 37 2.34 -8.18 -7.11
CA VAL A 37 1.96 -8.15 -5.68
C VAL A 37 2.45 -9.39 -4.94
N ARG A 38 2.31 -10.59 -5.54
CA ARG A 38 2.75 -11.86 -4.95
C ARG A 38 4.27 -11.95 -4.82
N VAL A 39 5.00 -11.57 -5.88
CA VAL A 39 6.46 -11.52 -5.87
C VAL A 39 6.97 -10.56 -4.80
N VAL A 40 6.39 -9.35 -4.72
CA VAL A 40 6.73 -8.38 -3.68
C VAL A 40 6.41 -8.92 -2.30
N TYR A 41 5.24 -9.51 -2.10
CA TYR A 41 4.85 -10.09 -0.82
C TYR A 41 5.83 -11.17 -0.36
N SER A 42 6.14 -12.14 -1.22
CA SER A 42 7.08 -13.22 -0.91
C SER A 42 8.51 -12.73 -0.64
N ALA A 43 8.92 -11.62 -1.26
CA ALA A 43 10.22 -11.00 -0.98
C ALA A 43 10.32 -10.40 0.43
N PHE A 44 9.18 -10.04 1.06
CA PHE A 44 9.13 -9.47 2.40
C PHE A 44 8.70 -10.45 3.50
N PHE A 45 8.05 -11.57 3.14
CA PHE A 45 7.46 -12.52 4.08
C PHE A 45 7.91 -13.95 3.77
N THR A 46 8.38 -14.65 4.81
CA THR A 46 8.79 -16.05 4.71
C THR A 46 7.62 -16.95 4.33
N ILE A 47 7.91 -17.99 3.55
CA ILE A 47 6.95 -19.05 3.25
C ILE A 47 6.60 -19.72 4.57
N THR A 48 5.31 -19.87 4.85
CA THR A 48 4.86 -20.47 6.11
C THR A 48 4.70 -21.98 5.94
N ASP A 49 5.30 -22.75 6.84
CA ASP A 49 5.09 -24.20 6.91
C ASP A 49 3.61 -24.47 7.24
N ALA A 50 2.88 -25.05 6.30
CA ALA A 50 1.54 -25.56 6.57
C ALA A 50 1.66 -26.99 7.09
N HIS A 51 1.13 -27.26 8.28
CA HIS A 51 1.11 -28.59 8.89
C HIS A 51 0.08 -29.56 8.25
N ASP A 52 -0.33 -29.31 7.00
CA ASP A 52 -1.41 -30.04 6.33
C ASP A 52 -0.89 -31.18 5.41
N GLN A 53 0.39 -31.55 5.44
CA GLN A 53 0.99 -32.73 4.77
C GLN A 53 0.85 -32.85 3.23
N TRP A 54 0.23 -31.89 2.56
CA TRP A 54 0.00 -31.92 1.10
C TRP A 54 1.30 -32.07 0.30
N ASP A 55 2.31 -31.33 0.72
CA ASP A 55 3.67 -31.29 0.19
C ASP A 55 4.39 -32.63 0.37
N HIS A 56 4.25 -33.24 1.55
CA HIS A 56 4.90 -34.51 1.88
C HIS A 56 4.41 -35.66 0.98
N ILE A 57 3.09 -35.76 0.79
CA ILE A 57 2.50 -36.78 -0.10
C ILE A 57 2.89 -36.49 -1.56
N ALA A 58 2.94 -35.21 -1.95
CA ALA A 58 3.34 -34.81 -3.30
C ALA A 58 4.81 -35.15 -3.60
N ALA A 59 5.72 -34.96 -2.64
CA ALA A 59 7.13 -35.31 -2.76
C ALA A 59 7.31 -36.83 -2.91
N ASN A 60 6.60 -37.63 -2.09
CA ASN A 60 6.63 -39.09 -2.20
C ASN A 60 6.09 -39.59 -3.56
N LEU A 61 5.04 -38.94 -4.07
CA LEU A 61 4.48 -39.26 -5.38
C LEU A 61 5.46 -38.95 -6.51
N GLU A 62 6.19 -37.82 -6.41
CA GLU A 62 7.23 -37.42 -7.36
C GLU A 62 8.43 -38.39 -7.32
N ALA A 63 8.85 -38.80 -6.13
CA ALA A 63 9.92 -39.79 -5.91
C ALA A 63 9.55 -41.23 -6.32
N GLY A 64 8.33 -41.46 -6.85
CA GLY A 64 7.87 -42.78 -7.30
C GLY A 64 7.48 -43.74 -6.18
N GLN A 65 7.37 -43.26 -4.93
CA GLN A 65 6.98 -44.07 -3.77
C GLN A 65 5.45 -44.26 -3.66
N GLY A 66 4.68 -43.53 -4.47
CA GLY A 66 3.23 -43.62 -4.54
C GLY A 66 2.50 -42.65 -3.60
N TYR A 67 1.20 -42.84 -3.43
CA TYR A 67 0.34 -41.97 -2.61
C TYR A 67 0.41 -42.40 -1.13
N VAL A 68 1.55 -42.12 -0.51
CA VAL A 68 1.95 -42.56 0.84
C VAL A 68 2.30 -41.38 1.74
N SER A 69 2.14 -41.55 3.04
CA SER A 69 2.56 -40.58 4.07
C SER A 69 3.45 -41.26 5.10
N SER A 70 4.38 -40.49 5.67
CA SER A 70 5.21 -40.86 6.80
C SER A 70 4.79 -40.15 8.09
N TRP A 71 3.57 -39.57 8.18
CA TRP A 71 3.05 -38.97 9.41
C TRP A 71 2.47 -40.02 10.39
N PRO A 72 2.15 -39.73 11.67
CA PRO A 72 1.60 -40.70 12.60
C PRO A 72 0.16 -40.94 12.17
N LYS A 73 -0.27 -42.19 12.19
CA LYS A 73 -1.59 -42.60 11.70
C LYS A 73 -2.71 -41.92 12.48
N THR A 74 -2.49 -41.58 13.76
CA THR A 74 -3.45 -40.89 14.63
C THR A 74 -3.53 -39.38 14.40
N TYR A 75 -2.62 -38.81 13.61
CA TYR A 75 -2.45 -37.37 13.37
C TYR A 75 -2.12 -36.54 14.63
N ILE A 76 -1.66 -37.20 15.69
CA ILE A 76 -1.14 -36.56 16.89
C ILE A 76 0.33 -36.19 16.62
N ALA A 77 0.74 -34.98 17.00
CA ALA A 77 2.11 -34.54 16.78
C ALA A 77 3.13 -35.48 17.49
N PRO A 78 4.27 -35.83 16.86
CA PRO A 78 5.29 -36.70 17.48
C PRO A 78 5.76 -36.22 18.84
N SER A 79 5.89 -34.90 19.00
CA SER A 79 6.27 -34.25 20.25
C SER A 79 5.33 -34.56 21.41
N ILE A 80 4.04 -34.83 21.14
CA ILE A 80 3.05 -35.23 22.15
C ILE A 80 3.11 -36.74 22.42
N LEU A 81 3.50 -37.52 21.42
CA LEU A 81 3.66 -38.96 21.54
C LEU A 81 4.97 -39.36 22.25
N ASN A 82 5.84 -38.39 22.56
CA ASN A 82 7.21 -38.63 23.05
C ASN A 82 7.99 -39.60 22.13
N LEU A 83 7.71 -39.54 20.83
CA LEU A 83 8.41 -40.30 19.81
C LEU A 83 9.48 -39.38 19.17
N PRO A 84 10.66 -39.90 18.81
CA PRO A 84 11.68 -39.11 18.12
C PRO A 84 11.12 -38.50 16.82
N ASP A 85 11.59 -37.30 16.47
CA ASP A 85 11.17 -36.58 15.25
C ASP A 85 11.55 -37.39 13.98
N TYR A 86 10.51 -37.98 13.37
CA TYR A 86 10.37 -38.78 12.15
C TYR A 86 11.55 -39.58 11.56
N ASP A 87 11.34 -40.90 11.52
CA ASP A 87 11.31 -41.65 10.26
C ASP A 87 10.24 -42.77 10.34
N PHE A 88 8.95 -42.39 10.45
CA PHE A 88 7.87 -43.39 10.43
C PHE A 88 7.82 -44.03 9.04
N PRO A 89 7.58 -45.35 8.95
CA PRO A 89 7.54 -46.05 7.67
C PRO A 89 6.44 -45.46 6.78
N LEU A 90 6.71 -45.38 5.48
CA LEU A 90 5.72 -44.93 4.51
C LEU A 90 4.54 -45.91 4.45
N TYR A 91 3.32 -45.39 4.61
CA TYR A 91 2.10 -46.18 4.45
C TYR A 91 1.12 -45.50 3.48
N PRO A 92 0.28 -46.27 2.77
CA PRO A 92 -0.77 -45.71 1.93
C PRO A 92 -1.73 -44.83 2.73
N THR A 93 -2.03 -43.63 2.22
CA THR A 93 -2.90 -42.67 2.93
C THR A 93 -4.11 -42.24 2.11
N ALA A 94 -5.23 -41.96 2.78
CA ALA A 94 -6.38 -41.23 2.26
C ALA A 94 -6.70 -39.95 3.07
N SER A 95 -5.72 -39.40 3.80
CA SER A 95 -5.90 -38.19 4.61
C SER A 95 -6.24 -36.97 3.76
N HIS A 96 -5.64 -36.87 2.58
CA HIS A 96 -5.80 -35.76 1.66
C HIS A 96 -6.33 -36.24 0.31
N VAL A 97 -7.20 -35.44 -0.30
CA VAL A 97 -7.80 -35.71 -1.62
C VAL A 97 -6.80 -35.43 -2.75
N PRO A 98 -6.92 -36.05 -3.94
CA PRO A 98 -5.79 -36.17 -4.85
C PRO A 98 -5.48 -34.92 -5.68
N VAL A 99 -6.42 -34.00 -5.91
CA VAL A 99 -6.22 -32.91 -6.88
C VAL A 99 -5.08 -31.95 -6.46
N PRO A 100 -5.01 -31.45 -5.21
CA PRO A 100 -3.93 -30.57 -4.80
C PRO A 100 -2.59 -31.31 -4.75
N VAL A 101 -2.58 -32.57 -4.30
CA VAL A 101 -1.36 -33.42 -4.25
C VAL A 101 -0.77 -33.63 -5.64
N ILE A 102 -1.60 -34.01 -6.61
CA ILE A 102 -1.15 -34.23 -8.00
C ILE A 102 -0.63 -32.94 -8.60
N TYR A 103 -1.28 -31.81 -8.32
CA TYR A 103 -0.81 -30.51 -8.79
C TYR A 103 0.54 -30.12 -8.18
N PHE A 104 0.71 -30.33 -6.87
CA PHE A 104 1.99 -30.09 -6.19
C PHE A 104 3.11 -31.00 -6.70
N ALA A 105 2.82 -32.29 -6.93
CA ALA A 105 3.77 -33.22 -7.53
C ALA A 105 4.18 -32.78 -8.96
N LEU A 106 3.24 -32.25 -9.75
CA LEU A 106 3.54 -31.65 -11.05
C LEU A 106 4.46 -30.43 -10.91
N MET A 107 4.24 -29.55 -9.92
CA MET A 107 5.10 -28.39 -9.69
C MET A 107 6.50 -28.80 -9.24
N TYR A 108 6.63 -29.84 -8.40
CA TYR A 108 7.92 -30.42 -8.04
C TYR A 108 8.64 -31.01 -9.25
N ARG A 109 7.94 -31.73 -10.13
CA ARG A 109 8.53 -32.26 -11.36
C ARG A 109 9.03 -31.16 -12.31
N LEU A 110 8.34 -30.01 -12.37
CA LEU A 110 8.69 -28.92 -13.28
C LEU A 110 9.79 -27.99 -12.74
N PHE A 111 9.80 -27.74 -11.43
CA PHE A 111 10.66 -26.71 -10.81
C PHE A 111 11.60 -27.25 -9.73
N GLY A 112 11.60 -28.56 -9.48
CA GLY A 112 12.35 -29.23 -8.41
C GLY A 112 11.57 -29.30 -7.09
N VAL A 113 11.97 -30.20 -6.19
CA VAL A 113 11.36 -30.33 -4.86
C VAL A 113 11.82 -29.17 -3.98
N SER A 114 11.00 -28.12 -3.88
CA SER A 114 11.26 -26.94 -3.06
C SER A 114 9.97 -26.19 -2.72
N ASP A 115 10.00 -25.40 -1.65
CA ASP A 115 8.87 -24.54 -1.27
C ASP A 115 8.51 -23.51 -2.34
N HIS A 116 9.53 -22.98 -3.01
CA HIS A 116 9.34 -22.03 -4.10
C HIS A 116 8.55 -22.64 -5.26
N SER A 117 8.74 -23.92 -5.57
CA SER A 117 8.00 -24.62 -6.61
C SER A 117 6.50 -24.64 -6.32
N LEU A 118 6.11 -24.91 -5.07
CA LEU A 118 4.70 -24.93 -4.66
C LEU A 118 4.08 -23.54 -4.67
N VAL A 119 4.81 -22.55 -4.17
CA VAL A 119 4.34 -21.16 -4.08
C VAL A 119 4.18 -20.57 -5.49
N VAL A 120 5.12 -20.82 -6.41
CA VAL A 120 4.98 -20.43 -7.83
C VAL A 120 3.76 -21.08 -8.47
N GLY A 121 3.52 -22.37 -8.22
CA GLY A 121 2.30 -23.04 -8.68
C GLY A 121 1.03 -22.35 -8.18
N GLN A 122 0.95 -22.08 -6.88
CA GLN A 122 -0.19 -21.38 -6.30
C GLN A 122 -0.40 -19.99 -6.89
N TRP A 123 0.68 -19.23 -7.17
CA TRP A 123 0.56 -17.92 -7.83
C TRP A 123 -0.01 -18.03 -9.24
N ILE A 124 0.31 -19.08 -9.99
CA ILE A 124 -0.28 -19.33 -11.31
C ILE A 124 -1.79 -19.49 -11.16
N LEU A 125 -2.26 -20.33 -10.23
CA LEU A 125 -3.68 -20.56 -10.00
C LEU A 125 -4.40 -19.26 -9.59
N ASP A 126 -3.77 -18.46 -8.75
CA ASP A 126 -4.30 -17.19 -8.28
C ASP A 126 -4.42 -16.12 -9.38
N VAL A 127 -3.39 -15.98 -10.22
CA VAL A 127 -3.40 -15.04 -11.35
C VAL A 127 -4.48 -15.45 -12.35
N LEU A 128 -4.64 -16.75 -12.60
CA LEU A 128 -5.74 -17.28 -13.41
C LEU A 128 -7.10 -17.00 -12.76
N THR A 129 -7.19 -17.10 -11.43
CA THR A 129 -8.41 -16.77 -10.67
C THR A 129 -8.76 -15.30 -10.82
N CYS A 130 -7.79 -14.38 -10.71
CA CYS A 130 -7.99 -12.93 -10.97
C CYS A 130 -8.60 -12.66 -12.35
N ALA A 131 -8.05 -13.31 -13.38
CA ALA A 131 -8.52 -13.18 -14.76
C ALA A 131 -9.93 -13.74 -14.93
N LEU A 132 -10.21 -14.90 -14.33
CA LEU A 132 -11.51 -15.55 -14.45
C LEU A 132 -12.62 -14.78 -13.70
N LEU A 133 -12.31 -14.21 -12.53
CA LEU A 133 -13.22 -13.32 -11.80
C LEU A 133 -13.64 -12.12 -12.66
N PHE A 134 -12.73 -11.58 -13.47
CA PHE A 134 -13.06 -10.48 -14.39
C PHE A 134 -14.17 -10.88 -15.37
N PHE A 135 -14.08 -12.07 -15.97
CA PHE A 135 -15.10 -12.58 -16.89
C PHE A 135 -16.42 -12.94 -16.18
N ILE A 136 -16.35 -13.53 -14.99
CA ILE A 136 -17.54 -13.84 -14.18
C ILE A 136 -18.32 -12.56 -13.87
N VAL A 137 -17.62 -11.51 -13.46
CA VAL A 137 -18.24 -10.23 -13.14
C VAL A 137 -18.89 -9.59 -14.37
N LEU A 138 -18.26 -9.67 -15.54
CA LEU A 138 -18.89 -9.23 -16.79
C LEU A 138 -20.15 -10.03 -17.12
N GLU A 139 -20.13 -11.35 -16.94
CA GLU A 139 -21.29 -12.20 -17.20
C GLU A 139 -22.47 -11.87 -16.25
N ILE A 140 -22.17 -11.52 -14.99
CA ILE A 140 -23.18 -11.22 -13.97
C ILE A 140 -23.70 -9.79 -14.11
N PHE A 141 -22.81 -8.80 -14.04
CA PHE A 141 -23.15 -7.38 -13.88
C PHE A 141 -23.08 -6.57 -15.18
N ASP A 142 -22.42 -7.08 -16.22
CA ASP A 142 -22.18 -6.38 -17.49
C ASP A 142 -21.50 -5.00 -17.33
N ASP A 143 -20.67 -4.84 -16.29
CA ASP A 143 -19.95 -3.60 -16.01
C ASP A 143 -18.45 -3.86 -15.83
N ARG A 144 -17.64 -3.29 -16.74
CA ARG A 144 -16.18 -3.40 -16.73
C ARG A 144 -15.54 -2.80 -15.49
N ARG A 145 -16.13 -1.77 -14.89
CA ARG A 145 -15.59 -1.11 -13.70
C ARG A 145 -15.70 -2.02 -12.49
N VAL A 146 -16.82 -2.73 -12.38
CA VAL A 146 -17.03 -3.75 -11.35
C VAL A 146 -16.03 -4.89 -11.54
N ALA A 147 -15.77 -5.30 -12.78
CA ALA A 147 -14.81 -6.35 -13.10
C ALA A 147 -13.37 -5.96 -12.72
N VAL A 148 -12.92 -4.76 -13.09
CA VAL A 148 -11.60 -4.23 -12.70
C VAL A 148 -11.48 -4.15 -11.18
N LEU A 149 -12.49 -3.60 -10.51
CA LEU A 149 -12.48 -3.40 -9.06
C LEU A 149 -12.43 -4.73 -8.31
N THR A 150 -13.23 -5.72 -8.73
CA THR A 150 -13.27 -7.06 -8.11
C THR A 150 -11.93 -7.78 -8.27
N SER A 151 -11.41 -7.88 -9.49
CA SER A 151 -10.16 -8.59 -9.74
C SER A 151 -8.95 -7.92 -9.09
N THR A 152 -8.96 -6.58 -9.00
CA THR A 152 -7.91 -5.83 -8.29
C THR A 152 -8.05 -6.00 -6.78
N ALA A 153 -9.28 -5.98 -6.23
CA ALA A 153 -9.52 -6.23 -4.81
C ALA A 153 -9.01 -7.63 -4.40
N TRP A 154 -9.28 -8.66 -5.21
CA TRP A 154 -8.76 -10.01 -5.00
C TRP A 154 -7.22 -10.05 -5.08
N ALA A 155 -6.62 -9.35 -6.05
CA ALA A 155 -5.16 -9.31 -6.20
C ALA A 155 -4.43 -8.75 -4.96
N PHE A 156 -5.06 -7.84 -4.20
CA PHE A 156 -4.54 -7.25 -2.97
C PHE A 156 -5.13 -7.84 -1.68
N TYR A 157 -5.94 -8.90 -1.78
CA TYR A 157 -6.60 -9.49 -0.63
C TYR A 157 -5.59 -10.22 0.27
N VAL A 158 -5.20 -9.57 1.37
CA VAL A 158 -4.12 -10.04 2.26
C VAL A 158 -4.27 -11.49 2.73
N PRO A 159 -5.47 -11.98 3.12
CA PRO A 159 -5.65 -13.38 3.47
C PRO A 159 -5.28 -14.36 2.34
N GLU A 160 -5.60 -14.04 1.08
CA GLU A 160 -5.18 -14.87 -0.06
C GLU A 160 -3.67 -14.79 -0.28
N LEU A 161 -3.04 -13.61 -0.10
CA LEU A 161 -1.58 -13.50 -0.21
C LEU A 161 -0.84 -14.33 0.84
N LEU A 162 -1.41 -14.47 2.05
CA LEU A 162 -0.88 -15.37 3.08
C LEU A 162 -1.01 -16.83 2.66
N VAL A 163 -2.18 -17.21 2.18
CA VAL A 163 -2.50 -18.59 1.79
C VAL A 163 -1.69 -19.05 0.59
N SER A 164 -1.61 -18.23 -0.46
CA SER A 164 -0.81 -18.47 -1.67
C SER A 164 0.71 -18.39 -1.44
N ASN A 165 1.15 -17.95 -0.26
CA ASN A 165 2.55 -17.99 0.21
C ASN A 165 2.76 -19.02 1.34
N SER A 166 1.94 -20.08 1.35
CA SER A 166 1.97 -21.21 2.28
C SER A 166 1.74 -22.52 1.52
N ARG A 167 1.90 -23.70 2.15
CA ARG A 167 1.68 -25.00 1.47
C ARG A 167 0.21 -25.46 1.54
N TYR A 168 -0.69 -24.60 1.09
CA TYR A 168 -2.15 -24.72 1.29
C TYR A 168 -2.90 -25.06 -0.02
N SER A 169 -4.06 -25.71 0.09
CA SER A 169 -4.86 -26.19 -1.06
C SER A 169 -5.95 -25.21 -1.53
N GLU A 170 -6.14 -24.12 -0.79
CA GLU A 170 -7.12 -23.07 -1.02
C GLU A 170 -7.00 -22.41 -2.40
N PRO A 171 -5.81 -22.09 -2.96
CA PRO A 171 -5.71 -21.50 -4.30
C PRO A 171 -6.26 -22.44 -5.39
N MET A 172 -6.04 -23.75 -5.24
CA MET A 172 -6.64 -24.78 -6.10
C MET A 172 -8.15 -24.82 -5.98
N THR A 173 -8.67 -24.66 -4.76
CA THR A 173 -10.12 -24.60 -4.54
C THR A 173 -10.72 -23.35 -5.17
N ALA A 174 -10.06 -22.20 -5.04
CA ALA A 174 -10.53 -20.92 -5.56
C ALA A 174 -10.68 -20.94 -7.09
N ILE A 175 -9.67 -21.44 -7.82
CA ILE A 175 -9.73 -21.53 -9.28
C ILE A 175 -10.78 -22.53 -9.76
N LEU A 176 -10.91 -23.71 -9.12
CA LEU A 176 -11.92 -24.71 -9.48
C LEU A 176 -13.34 -24.17 -9.24
N LEU A 177 -13.55 -23.45 -8.14
CA LEU A 177 -14.82 -22.80 -7.85
C LEU A 177 -15.14 -21.70 -8.87
N ALA A 178 -14.14 -20.89 -9.27
CA ALA A 178 -14.33 -19.87 -10.29
C ALA A 178 -14.66 -20.49 -11.66
N CYS A 179 -13.98 -21.56 -12.05
CA CYS A 179 -14.30 -22.35 -13.25
C CYS A 179 -15.72 -22.90 -13.19
N LEU A 180 -16.12 -23.47 -12.05
CA LEU A 180 -17.46 -24.01 -11.85
C LEU A 180 -18.54 -22.94 -11.99
N VAL A 181 -18.36 -21.79 -11.33
CA VAL A 181 -19.28 -20.65 -11.41
C VAL A 181 -19.40 -20.16 -12.85
N TYR A 182 -18.27 -19.93 -13.53
CA TYR A 182 -18.29 -19.46 -14.92
C TYR A 182 -19.01 -20.44 -15.86
N VAL A 183 -18.69 -21.73 -15.78
CA VAL A 183 -19.31 -22.75 -16.64
C VAL A 183 -20.81 -22.89 -16.33
N LEU A 184 -21.22 -22.82 -15.06
CA LEU A 184 -22.64 -22.86 -14.68
C LEU A 184 -23.41 -21.66 -15.23
N LEU A 185 -22.85 -20.44 -15.15
CA LEU A 185 -23.46 -19.25 -15.72
C LEU A 185 -23.66 -19.39 -17.23
N VAL A 186 -22.65 -19.86 -17.94
CA VAL A 186 -22.73 -20.10 -19.40
C VAL A 186 -23.69 -21.24 -19.73
N ALA A 187 -23.72 -22.31 -18.93
CA ALA A 187 -24.65 -23.43 -19.09
C ALA A 187 -26.11 -22.97 -18.95
N LEU A 188 -26.39 -22.12 -17.96
CA LEU A 188 -27.71 -21.53 -17.72
C LEU A 188 -28.13 -20.57 -18.85
N ARG A 189 -27.24 -19.67 -19.27
CA ARG A 189 -27.52 -18.72 -20.35
C ARG A 189 -27.85 -19.44 -21.66
N MET A 190 -27.03 -20.43 -22.00
CA MET A 190 -27.07 -21.10 -23.29
C MET A 190 -27.93 -22.37 -23.28
N ARG A 191 -28.46 -22.78 -22.12
CA ARG A 191 -29.24 -24.01 -21.91
C ARG A 191 -28.56 -25.26 -22.46
N SER A 192 -27.26 -25.40 -22.20
CA SER A 192 -26.42 -26.42 -22.83
C SER A 192 -26.12 -27.62 -21.91
N MET A 193 -26.56 -28.82 -22.31
CA MET A 193 -26.38 -30.06 -21.54
C MET A 193 -24.92 -30.47 -21.36
N TRP A 194 -24.09 -30.36 -22.38
CA TRP A 194 -22.67 -30.71 -22.24
C TRP A 194 -21.96 -29.78 -21.25
N ARG A 195 -22.40 -28.51 -21.13
CA ARG A 195 -21.85 -27.57 -20.15
C ARG A 195 -22.29 -27.88 -18.73
N PHE A 196 -23.51 -28.40 -18.54
CA PHE A 196 -23.90 -28.96 -17.23
C PHE A 196 -23.07 -30.20 -16.90
N GLY A 197 -22.76 -31.06 -17.87
CA GLY A 197 -21.81 -32.16 -17.69
C GLY A 197 -20.40 -31.66 -17.31
N LEU A 198 -19.89 -30.63 -18.01
CA LEU A 198 -18.61 -29.99 -17.68
C LEU A 198 -18.62 -29.37 -16.27
N ALA A 199 -19.71 -28.72 -15.86
CA ALA A 199 -19.89 -28.25 -14.50
C ALA A 199 -19.85 -29.41 -13.50
N GLY A 200 -20.45 -30.55 -13.81
CA GLY A 200 -20.32 -31.79 -13.04
C GLY A 200 -18.87 -32.26 -12.91
N ALA A 201 -18.12 -32.28 -14.01
CA ALA A 201 -16.72 -32.67 -14.00
C ALA A 201 -15.86 -31.73 -13.11
N ILE A 202 -16.03 -30.41 -13.26
CA ILE A 202 -15.32 -29.41 -12.45
C ILE A 202 -15.74 -29.51 -10.98
N TRP A 203 -17.03 -29.74 -10.70
CA TRP A 203 -17.51 -29.98 -9.34
C TRP A 203 -16.87 -31.25 -8.74
N GLY A 204 -16.76 -32.34 -9.49
CA GLY A 204 -16.06 -33.54 -9.06
C GLY A 204 -14.59 -33.28 -8.71
N LEU A 205 -13.88 -32.52 -9.55
CA LEU A 205 -12.50 -32.06 -9.26
C LEU A 205 -12.45 -31.16 -8.02
N ALA A 206 -13.44 -30.28 -7.84
CA ALA A 206 -13.54 -29.41 -6.68
C ALA A 206 -13.77 -30.21 -5.39
N VAL A 207 -14.58 -31.28 -5.42
CA VAL A 207 -14.74 -32.21 -4.29
C VAL A 207 -13.43 -32.94 -3.97
N LEU A 208 -12.70 -33.36 -5.00
CA LEU A 208 -11.36 -33.96 -4.88
C LEU A 208 -10.24 -32.94 -4.60
N SER A 209 -10.58 -31.65 -4.46
CA SER A 209 -9.69 -30.61 -3.94
C SER A 209 -10.07 -30.25 -2.51
N ARG A 210 -11.35 -30.04 -2.24
CA ARG A 210 -11.93 -29.86 -0.91
C ARG A 210 -13.29 -30.56 -0.80
N PRO A 211 -13.43 -31.54 0.11
CA PRO A 211 -14.69 -32.29 0.30
C PRO A 211 -15.90 -31.44 0.70
N SER A 212 -15.71 -30.21 1.16
CA SER A 212 -16.79 -29.35 1.67
C SER A 212 -17.80 -28.91 0.62
N ILE A 213 -17.54 -29.09 -0.68
CA ILE A 213 -18.47 -28.77 -1.76
C ILE A 213 -19.33 -29.97 -2.21
N VAL A 214 -19.21 -31.13 -1.55
CA VAL A 214 -19.87 -32.39 -1.97
C VAL A 214 -21.40 -32.33 -1.98
N ALA A 215 -22.01 -31.47 -1.16
CA ALA A 215 -23.48 -31.35 -1.13
C ALA A 215 -24.05 -30.45 -2.25
N LEU A 216 -23.22 -29.92 -3.16
CA LEU A 216 -23.64 -28.85 -4.07
C LEU A 216 -24.87 -29.21 -4.91
N PRO A 217 -24.98 -30.42 -5.50
CA PRO A 217 -26.15 -30.77 -6.31
C PRO A 217 -27.48 -30.64 -5.55
N LEU A 218 -27.49 -30.94 -4.24
CA LEU A 218 -28.67 -30.82 -3.38
C LEU A 218 -29.11 -29.36 -3.22
N PHE A 219 -28.16 -28.45 -2.99
CA PHE A 219 -28.45 -27.02 -2.82
C PHE A 219 -28.71 -26.30 -4.15
N LEU A 220 -28.15 -26.82 -5.25
CA LEU A 220 -28.33 -26.27 -6.58
C LEU A 220 -29.71 -26.62 -7.16
N PHE A 221 -30.27 -27.79 -6.83
CA PHE A 221 -31.58 -28.23 -7.30
C PHE A 221 -32.71 -27.20 -7.11
N PRO A 222 -33.01 -26.69 -5.89
CA PRO A 222 -34.08 -25.71 -5.71
C PRO A 222 -33.80 -24.39 -6.46
N VAL A 223 -32.54 -23.99 -6.56
CA VAL A 223 -32.15 -22.81 -7.35
C VAL A 223 -32.45 -23.02 -8.83
N LEU A 224 -32.11 -24.17 -9.40
CA LEU A 224 -32.39 -24.48 -10.80
C LEU A 224 -33.89 -24.58 -11.07
N VAL A 225 -34.67 -25.14 -10.14
CA VAL A 225 -36.15 -25.15 -10.22
C VAL A 225 -36.69 -23.72 -10.31
N VAL A 226 -36.19 -22.79 -9.49
CA VAL A 226 -36.63 -21.39 -9.53
C VAL A 226 -36.21 -20.71 -10.85
N LEU A 227 -34.95 -20.83 -11.25
CA LEU A 227 -34.39 -20.17 -12.44
C LEU A 227 -34.97 -20.71 -13.75
N LEU A 228 -35.27 -22.01 -13.81
CA LEU A 228 -35.75 -22.72 -14.99
C LEU A 228 -37.15 -23.30 -14.77
N ARG A 229 -38.00 -22.62 -13.98
CA ARG A 229 -39.36 -23.09 -13.60
C ARG A 229 -40.26 -23.52 -14.76
N ARG A 230 -40.01 -23.01 -15.97
CA ARG A 230 -40.75 -23.36 -17.21
C ARG A 230 -40.16 -24.57 -17.96
N GLN A 231 -39.05 -25.13 -17.49
CA GLN A 231 -38.27 -26.16 -18.17
C GLN A 231 -37.81 -27.23 -17.17
N LEU A 232 -38.73 -27.80 -16.39
CA LEU A 232 -38.40 -28.78 -15.33
C LEU A 232 -37.65 -30.01 -15.86
N ARG A 233 -37.92 -30.44 -17.11
CA ARG A 233 -37.14 -31.52 -17.76
C ARG A 233 -35.66 -31.16 -17.87
N LEU A 234 -35.33 -29.92 -18.23
CA LEU A 234 -33.95 -29.45 -18.30
C LEU A 234 -33.31 -29.41 -16.90
N VAL A 235 -34.06 -29.01 -15.87
CA VAL A 235 -33.57 -29.01 -14.48
C VAL A 235 -33.17 -30.42 -14.05
N ILE A 236 -34.04 -31.40 -14.25
CA ILE A 236 -33.78 -32.80 -13.89
C ILE A 236 -32.55 -33.31 -14.64
N LEU A 237 -32.52 -33.13 -15.97
CA LEU A 237 -31.39 -33.57 -16.79
C LEU A 237 -30.09 -32.88 -16.39
N ALA A 238 -30.10 -31.57 -16.09
CA ALA A 238 -28.93 -30.83 -15.65
C ALA A 238 -28.41 -31.35 -14.29
N CYS A 239 -29.29 -31.58 -13.32
CA CYS A 239 -28.92 -32.14 -12.02
C CYS A 239 -28.36 -33.56 -12.15
N VAL A 240 -28.97 -34.41 -12.99
CA VAL A 240 -28.46 -35.75 -13.29
C VAL A 240 -27.10 -35.66 -13.96
N ALA A 241 -26.93 -34.81 -14.97
CA ALA A 241 -25.65 -34.64 -15.67
C ALA A 241 -24.54 -34.17 -14.72
N ILE A 242 -24.82 -33.16 -13.87
CA ILE A 242 -23.85 -32.67 -12.88
C ILE A 242 -23.45 -33.79 -11.91
N THR A 243 -24.44 -34.50 -11.37
CA THR A 243 -24.22 -35.53 -10.33
C THR A 243 -23.50 -36.76 -10.88
N VAL A 244 -23.94 -37.27 -12.05
CA VAL A 244 -23.36 -38.46 -12.67
C VAL A 244 -21.94 -38.17 -13.17
N VAL A 245 -21.73 -37.08 -13.90
CA VAL A 245 -20.39 -36.76 -14.40
C VAL A 245 -19.42 -36.44 -13.25
N GLY A 246 -19.87 -35.71 -12.23
CA GLY A 246 -19.05 -35.47 -11.03
C GLY A 246 -18.74 -36.76 -10.27
N GLY A 247 -19.72 -37.66 -10.15
CA GLY A 247 -19.52 -38.99 -9.57
C GLY A 247 -18.48 -39.83 -10.33
N LEU A 248 -18.47 -39.76 -11.66
CA LEU A 248 -17.48 -40.43 -12.51
C LEU A 248 -16.06 -39.84 -12.34
N ILE A 249 -15.94 -38.54 -12.06
CA ILE A 249 -14.64 -37.93 -11.72
C ILE A 249 -14.17 -38.35 -10.33
N ILE A 250 -15.09 -38.50 -9.37
CA ILE A 250 -14.77 -38.91 -8.00
C ILE A 250 -14.46 -40.41 -7.92
N SER A 251 -15.09 -41.25 -8.75
CA SER A 251 -15.05 -42.71 -8.62
C SER A 251 -13.65 -43.35 -8.67
N PRO A 252 -12.66 -42.90 -9.46
CA PRO A 252 -11.32 -43.51 -9.44
C PRO A 252 -10.64 -43.38 -8.08
N TRP A 253 -10.84 -42.26 -7.39
CA TRP A 253 -10.32 -42.04 -6.04
C TRP A 253 -11.00 -42.96 -5.03
N VAL A 254 -12.33 -43.07 -5.12
CA VAL A 254 -13.11 -43.99 -4.26
C VAL A 254 -12.68 -45.44 -4.47
N TYR A 255 -12.52 -45.86 -5.73
CA TYR A 255 -12.07 -47.20 -6.08
C TYR A 255 -10.67 -47.49 -5.53
N ARG A 256 -9.73 -46.55 -5.69
CA ARG A 256 -8.38 -46.67 -5.11
C ARG A 256 -8.46 -46.84 -3.59
N ASN A 257 -9.26 -46.01 -2.91
CA ASN A 257 -9.37 -46.11 -1.45
C ASN A 257 -10.01 -47.42 -1.01
N PHE A 258 -11.03 -47.89 -1.72
CA PHE A 258 -11.65 -49.18 -1.45
C PHE A 258 -10.65 -50.33 -1.60
N ARG A 259 -9.79 -50.31 -2.62
CA ARG A 259 -8.75 -51.33 -2.84
C ARG A 259 -7.61 -51.31 -1.81
N VAL A 260 -7.36 -50.16 -1.18
CA VAL A 260 -6.26 -49.97 -0.23
C VAL A 260 -6.70 -50.22 1.22
N PHE A 261 -7.92 -49.79 1.57
CA PHE A 261 -8.42 -49.79 2.95
C PHE A 261 -9.60 -50.72 3.19
N ASP A 262 -10.02 -51.48 2.17
CA ASP A 262 -11.20 -52.37 2.20
C ASP A 262 -12.48 -51.67 2.72
N THR A 263 -12.56 -50.36 2.53
CA THR A 263 -13.59 -49.48 3.08
C THR A 263 -13.99 -48.42 2.06
N PHE A 264 -15.29 -48.11 2.00
CA PHE A 264 -15.80 -47.04 1.13
C PHE A 264 -15.44 -45.67 1.70
N ILE A 265 -14.41 -45.03 1.11
CA ILE A 265 -13.95 -43.69 1.49
C ILE A 265 -14.11 -42.77 0.28
N PRO A 266 -15.22 -42.00 0.20
CA PRO A 266 -15.53 -41.19 -0.97
C PRO A 266 -14.61 -39.96 -1.12
N THR A 267 -14.07 -39.46 -0.01
CA THR A 267 -13.27 -38.23 0.03
C THR A 267 -12.01 -38.41 0.86
N SER A 268 -12.03 -38.19 2.17
CA SER A 268 -10.84 -38.32 3.03
C SER A 268 -11.14 -38.91 4.40
N THR A 269 -10.08 -39.33 5.09
CA THR A 269 -10.07 -39.88 6.46
C THR A 269 -9.72 -38.83 7.53
N LEU A 270 -10.03 -37.55 7.26
CA LEU A 270 -9.88 -36.44 8.21
C LEU A 270 -11.23 -35.90 8.69
N GLY A 271 -12.35 -36.46 8.24
CA GLY A 271 -13.69 -35.98 8.59
C GLY A 271 -13.98 -36.13 10.08
N GLY A 272 -13.64 -37.29 10.64
CA GLY A 272 -13.74 -37.59 12.06
C GLY A 272 -12.85 -36.70 12.90
N LEU A 273 -11.58 -36.51 12.52
CA LEU A 273 -10.65 -35.62 13.24
C LEU A 273 -11.17 -34.17 13.24
N ASN A 274 -11.62 -33.65 12.10
CA ASN A 274 -12.16 -32.30 12.00
C ASN A 274 -13.43 -32.13 12.84
N LEU A 275 -14.26 -33.18 12.94
CA LEU A 275 -15.40 -33.18 13.84
C LEU A 275 -14.94 -33.24 15.31
N PHE A 276 -13.98 -34.08 15.68
CA PHE A 276 -13.48 -34.17 17.05
C PHE A 276 -12.86 -32.86 17.54
N ARG A 277 -11.99 -32.24 16.72
CA ARG A 277 -11.18 -31.05 17.04
C ARG A 277 -11.93 -29.94 17.75
N ASP A 278 -13.12 -29.60 17.26
CA ASP A 278 -13.90 -28.50 17.81
C ASP A 278 -15.06 -28.96 18.72
N HIS A 279 -15.27 -30.26 18.94
CA HIS A 279 -16.41 -30.78 19.72
C HIS A 279 -16.01 -31.50 21.01
N TYR A 280 -14.76 -31.96 21.13
CA TYR A 280 -14.36 -32.81 22.26
C TYR A 280 -14.48 -32.11 23.64
N LEU A 281 -14.38 -30.78 23.69
CA LEU A 281 -14.51 -29.96 24.91
C LEU A 281 -15.87 -29.28 25.07
N ILE A 282 -16.89 -29.71 24.36
CA ILE A 282 -18.22 -29.09 24.45
C ILE A 282 -18.84 -29.20 25.85
N ASP A 283 -18.35 -30.14 26.66
CA ASP A 283 -18.71 -30.37 28.04
C ASP A 283 -18.10 -29.36 29.02
N ARG A 284 -17.03 -28.65 28.64
CA ARG A 284 -16.41 -27.62 29.50
C ARG A 284 -17.19 -26.30 29.48
N ASP A 285 -17.07 -25.53 30.56
CA ASP A 285 -17.78 -24.24 30.68
C ASP A 285 -17.31 -23.19 29.66
N ASP A 286 -16.07 -23.29 29.20
CA ASP A 286 -15.46 -22.41 28.20
C ASP A 286 -15.49 -22.99 26.78
N TYR A 287 -16.47 -23.83 26.45
CA TYR A 287 -16.61 -24.51 25.14
C TYR A 287 -16.65 -23.60 23.90
N LEU A 288 -16.89 -22.30 24.09
CA LEU A 288 -16.85 -21.29 23.02
C LEU A 288 -15.44 -20.74 22.75
N SER A 289 -14.45 -21.13 23.54
CA SER A 289 -13.04 -20.78 23.30
C SER A 289 -12.47 -21.62 22.17
N PHE A 290 -11.68 -21.00 21.30
CA PHE A 290 -10.90 -21.75 20.32
C PHE A 290 -9.74 -22.46 21.03
N ARG A 291 -9.41 -23.68 20.58
CA ARG A 291 -8.27 -24.45 21.09
C ARG A 291 -7.26 -24.67 19.97
N GLY A 292 -6.00 -24.37 20.26
CA GLY A 292 -4.92 -24.67 19.35
C GLY A 292 -4.73 -26.18 19.16
N THR A 293 -4.02 -26.54 18.09
CA THR A 293 -3.78 -27.93 17.67
C THR A 293 -3.16 -28.80 18.77
N TYR A 294 -2.31 -28.23 19.63
CA TYR A 294 -1.66 -28.97 20.73
C TYR A 294 -2.66 -29.56 21.72
N VAL A 295 -3.59 -28.74 22.23
CA VAL A 295 -4.61 -29.18 23.21
C VAL A 295 -5.51 -30.27 22.62
N VAL A 296 -5.84 -30.14 21.33
CA VAL A 296 -6.63 -31.14 20.61
C VAL A 296 -5.88 -32.47 20.52
N ALA A 297 -4.58 -32.41 20.23
CA ALA A 297 -3.75 -33.58 20.06
C ALA A 297 -3.47 -34.29 21.41
N GLU A 298 -3.34 -33.56 22.52
CA GLU A 298 -3.29 -34.14 23.87
C GLU A 298 -4.59 -34.88 24.21
N ALA A 299 -5.74 -34.27 23.95
CA ALA A 299 -7.03 -34.91 24.22
C ALA A 299 -7.29 -36.11 23.30
N ALA A 300 -6.80 -36.05 22.05
CA ALA A 300 -6.82 -37.20 21.16
C ALA A 300 -5.99 -38.36 21.72
N LYS A 301 -4.78 -38.07 22.23
CA LYS A 301 -3.93 -39.08 22.89
C LYS A 301 -4.65 -39.73 24.06
N GLU A 302 -5.21 -38.92 24.97
CA GLU A 302 -5.97 -39.42 26.13
C GLU A 302 -7.15 -40.32 25.70
N MET A 303 -7.88 -39.91 24.65
CA MET A 303 -8.99 -40.68 24.11
C MET A 303 -8.53 -42.05 23.56
N PHE A 304 -7.44 -42.09 22.80
CA PHE A 304 -6.90 -43.34 22.26
C PHE A 304 -6.32 -44.25 23.35
N ASP A 305 -5.59 -43.69 24.32
CA ASP A 305 -5.09 -44.44 25.48
C ASP A 305 -6.25 -45.08 26.25
N ARG A 306 -7.35 -44.35 26.46
CA ARG A 306 -8.55 -44.86 27.14
C ARG A 306 -9.25 -45.97 26.34
N ARG A 307 -9.37 -45.85 25.01
CA ARG A 307 -10.12 -46.80 24.18
C ARG A 307 -9.32 -48.06 23.80
N PHE A 308 -8.00 -47.94 23.65
CA PHE A 308 -7.14 -49.00 23.11
C PHE A 308 -6.00 -49.40 24.06
N GLY A 309 -5.98 -48.87 25.28
CA GLY A 309 -4.94 -49.11 26.29
C GLY A 309 -3.69 -48.25 26.08
N SER A 310 -3.26 -48.05 24.82
CA SER A 310 -2.19 -47.13 24.45
C SER A 310 -2.29 -46.68 22.99
N VAL A 311 -2.05 -45.41 22.74
CA VAL A 311 -1.97 -44.82 21.39
C VAL A 311 -0.89 -45.51 20.53
N ALA A 312 0.17 -46.02 21.14
CA ALA A 312 1.25 -46.72 20.42
C ALA A 312 0.77 -48.00 19.73
N VAL A 313 -0.24 -48.67 20.29
CA VAL A 313 -0.87 -49.86 19.68
C VAL A 313 -1.59 -49.49 18.39
N VAL A 314 -2.25 -48.32 18.37
CA VAL A 314 -2.99 -47.83 17.19
C VAL A 314 -2.04 -47.37 16.08
N GLU A 315 -0.92 -46.75 16.44
CA GLU A 315 0.12 -46.31 15.50
C GLU A 315 0.83 -47.48 14.80
N THR A 316 1.09 -48.55 15.54
CA THR A 316 1.80 -49.73 15.03
C THR A 316 0.90 -50.70 14.26
N ALA A 317 -0.42 -50.65 14.45
CA ALA A 317 -1.36 -51.53 13.77
C ALA A 317 -1.55 -51.21 12.27
N ASP A 318 -1.78 -52.24 11.47
CA ASP A 318 -1.98 -52.13 10.02
C ASP A 318 -3.36 -51.59 9.66
N ASN A 319 -3.44 -50.82 8.56
CA ASN A 319 -4.69 -50.30 7.99
C ASN A 319 -5.63 -49.59 8.98
N THR A 320 -5.09 -48.88 9.97
CA THR A 320 -5.88 -48.24 11.02
C THR A 320 -6.51 -46.91 10.63
N GLN A 321 -6.19 -46.31 9.48
CA GLN A 321 -6.68 -44.98 9.12
C GLN A 321 -8.22 -44.84 9.12
N PRO A 322 -9.00 -45.79 8.57
CA PRO A 322 -10.46 -45.76 8.67
C PRO A 322 -10.97 -45.97 10.12
N LEU A 323 -10.28 -46.81 10.90
CA LEU A 323 -10.59 -47.03 12.32
C LEU A 323 -10.38 -45.75 13.14
N ILE A 324 -9.28 -45.04 12.88
CA ILE A 324 -8.91 -43.78 13.54
C ILE A 324 -9.96 -42.70 13.24
N ASP A 325 -10.30 -42.50 11.96
CA ASP A 325 -11.33 -41.54 11.54
C ASP A 325 -12.68 -41.86 12.19
N ARG A 326 -13.08 -43.14 12.18
CA ARG A 326 -14.29 -43.61 12.84
C ARG A 326 -14.29 -43.34 14.34
N THR A 327 -13.17 -43.60 15.02
CA THR A 327 -13.03 -43.40 16.46
C THR A 327 -13.19 -41.93 16.83
N TYR A 328 -12.50 -41.03 16.13
CA TYR A 328 -12.68 -39.59 16.31
C TYR A 328 -14.13 -39.16 16.11
N ARG A 329 -14.78 -39.66 15.06
CA ARG A 329 -16.18 -39.34 14.74
C ARG A 329 -17.13 -39.82 15.84
N GLU A 330 -16.98 -41.05 16.30
CA GLU A 330 -17.83 -41.61 17.37
C GLU A 330 -17.70 -40.81 18.67
N GLU A 331 -16.47 -40.43 19.06
CA GLU A 331 -16.24 -39.63 20.26
C GLU A 331 -16.88 -38.25 20.15
N ALA A 332 -16.72 -37.58 19.01
CA ALA A 332 -17.32 -36.28 18.75
C ALA A 332 -18.86 -36.34 18.77
N LEU A 333 -19.45 -37.36 18.14
CA LEU A 333 -20.90 -37.54 18.10
C LEU A 333 -21.48 -37.85 19.48
N ALA A 334 -20.80 -38.65 20.30
CA ALA A 334 -21.22 -38.92 21.68
C ALA A 334 -21.30 -37.62 22.50
N LYS A 335 -20.29 -36.75 22.38
CA LYS A 335 -20.29 -35.41 23.02
C LYS A 335 -21.41 -34.51 22.50
N ILE A 336 -21.66 -34.49 21.19
CA ILE A 336 -22.75 -33.69 20.59
C ILE A 336 -24.12 -34.17 21.10
N GLN A 337 -24.34 -35.49 21.17
CA GLN A 337 -25.58 -36.08 21.67
C GLN A 337 -25.81 -35.77 23.15
N GLN A 338 -24.73 -35.70 23.95
CA GLN A 338 -24.81 -35.34 25.37
C GLN A 338 -25.09 -33.84 25.57
N TYR A 339 -24.61 -32.96 24.68
CA TYR A 339 -24.73 -31.50 24.81
C TYR A 339 -25.31 -30.81 23.55
N PRO A 340 -26.52 -31.15 23.09
CA PRO A 340 -27.07 -30.66 21.82
C PRO A 340 -27.28 -29.14 21.80
N GLY A 341 -27.69 -28.55 22.92
CA GLY A 341 -27.87 -27.08 23.02
C GLY A 341 -26.57 -26.31 22.87
N ARG A 342 -25.48 -26.79 23.51
CA ARG A 342 -24.14 -26.20 23.37
C ARG A 342 -23.60 -26.37 21.96
N TYR A 343 -23.89 -27.50 21.30
CA TYR A 343 -23.54 -27.72 19.89
C TYR A 343 -24.17 -26.67 18.97
N VAL A 344 -25.48 -26.41 19.11
CA VAL A 344 -26.18 -25.41 18.30
C VAL A 344 -25.54 -24.02 18.49
N ILE A 345 -25.28 -23.61 19.74
CA ILE A 345 -24.64 -22.31 20.01
C ILE A 345 -23.24 -22.25 19.40
N LEU A 346 -22.45 -23.32 19.56
CA LEU A 346 -21.10 -23.40 19.00
C LEU A 346 -21.11 -23.33 17.46
N SER A 347 -22.06 -24.00 16.81
CA SER A 347 -22.25 -23.91 15.36
C SER A 347 -22.58 -22.48 14.91
N LEU A 348 -23.42 -21.74 15.63
CA LEU A 348 -23.69 -20.33 15.32
C LEU A 348 -22.45 -19.46 15.50
N VAL A 349 -21.66 -19.68 16.56
CA VAL A 349 -20.39 -18.98 16.77
C VAL A 349 -19.40 -19.30 15.65
N ARG A 350 -19.37 -20.54 15.13
CA ARG A 350 -18.50 -20.92 14.01
C ARG A 350 -18.80 -20.15 12.73
N VAL A 351 -20.02 -19.66 12.50
CA VAL A 351 -20.30 -18.75 11.38
C VAL A 351 -19.50 -17.46 11.52
N LEU A 352 -19.42 -16.90 12.74
CA LEU A 352 -18.62 -15.71 13.01
C LEU A 352 -17.12 -16.00 12.87
N ARG A 353 -16.66 -17.17 13.34
CA ARG A 353 -15.27 -17.60 13.19
C ARG A 353 -14.87 -17.77 11.71
N LEU A 354 -15.74 -18.40 10.92
CA LEU A 354 -15.57 -18.68 9.49
C LEU A 354 -15.50 -17.41 8.64
N TRP A 355 -16.39 -16.44 8.86
CA TRP A 355 -16.48 -15.26 7.99
C TRP A 355 -15.75 -14.02 8.53
N PHE A 356 -15.45 -13.96 9.83
CA PHE A 356 -14.95 -12.74 10.47
C PHE A 356 -13.67 -12.94 11.30
N ASN A 357 -13.12 -14.15 11.35
CA ASN A 357 -11.88 -14.46 12.08
C ASN A 357 -11.94 -14.11 13.59
N VAL A 358 -13.09 -14.35 14.21
CA VAL A 358 -13.32 -14.09 15.64
C VAL A 358 -12.83 -15.27 16.48
N GLY A 359 -12.20 -15.00 17.64
CA GLY A 359 -11.92 -16.02 18.66
C GLY A 359 -10.67 -16.87 18.46
N TYR A 360 -9.90 -16.68 17.39
CA TYR A 360 -8.68 -17.45 17.09
C TYR A 360 -7.40 -16.97 17.80
N GLY A 361 -7.38 -15.72 18.29
CA GLY A 361 -6.25 -15.16 19.03
C GLY A 361 -6.71 -14.54 20.33
N SER A 362 -6.08 -14.91 21.44
CA SER A 362 -6.28 -14.28 22.74
C SER A 362 -4.92 -13.84 23.31
N PRO A 363 -4.60 -12.53 23.29
CA PRO A 363 -5.39 -11.44 22.71
C PRO A 363 -5.40 -11.46 21.16
N PRO A 364 -6.45 -10.93 20.49
CA PRO A 364 -6.49 -10.85 19.03
C PRO A 364 -5.39 -9.95 18.47
N SER A 365 -4.77 -10.36 17.36
CA SER A 365 -3.78 -9.54 16.67
C SER A 365 -4.43 -8.34 15.97
N TRP A 366 -3.68 -7.24 15.75
CA TRP A 366 -4.17 -6.10 14.95
C TRP A 366 -4.61 -6.52 13.53
N ARG A 367 -4.00 -7.58 12.97
CA ARG A 367 -4.38 -8.18 11.68
C ARG A 367 -5.76 -8.82 11.75
N SER A 368 -6.08 -9.50 12.85
CA SER A 368 -7.41 -10.09 13.10
C SER A 368 -8.50 -9.01 13.12
N TYR A 369 -8.24 -7.85 13.73
CA TYR A 369 -9.18 -6.72 13.70
C TYR A 369 -9.37 -6.14 12.29
N LEU A 370 -8.31 -6.07 11.47
CA LEU A 370 -8.45 -5.61 10.08
C LEU A 370 -9.32 -6.55 9.24
N ILE A 371 -9.13 -7.87 9.40
CA ILE A 371 -9.96 -8.88 8.73
C ILE A 371 -11.42 -8.73 9.15
N LEU A 372 -11.68 -8.63 10.46
CA LEU A 372 -13.00 -8.44 11.06
C LEU A 372 -13.70 -7.20 10.47
N ILE A 373 -13.04 -6.03 10.52
CA ILE A 373 -13.58 -4.77 10.01
C ILE A 373 -13.84 -4.87 8.50
N GLY A 374 -12.89 -5.41 7.74
CA GLY A 374 -13.03 -5.59 6.29
C GLY A 374 -14.24 -6.44 5.91
N HIS A 375 -14.47 -7.55 6.63
CA HIS A 375 -15.61 -8.44 6.37
C HIS A 375 -16.94 -7.85 6.83
N PHE A 376 -16.96 -7.04 7.91
CA PHE A 376 -18.16 -6.28 8.27
C PHE A 376 -18.53 -5.22 7.23
N ILE A 377 -17.54 -4.51 6.69
CA ILE A 377 -17.76 -3.58 5.57
C ILE A 377 -18.31 -4.35 4.36
N LEU A 378 -17.72 -5.50 4.04
CA LEU A 378 -18.16 -6.34 2.93
C LEU A 378 -19.60 -6.83 3.11
N LEU A 379 -19.96 -7.28 4.32
CA LEU A 379 -21.33 -7.67 4.67
C LEU A 379 -22.30 -6.48 4.49
N GLY A 380 -21.94 -5.30 4.99
CA GLY A 380 -22.75 -4.09 4.85
C GLY A 380 -22.97 -3.69 3.39
N LEU A 381 -21.93 -3.78 2.55
CA LEU A 381 -22.06 -3.54 1.10
C LEU A 381 -22.98 -4.56 0.44
N ASN A 382 -22.84 -5.86 0.76
CA ASN A 382 -23.70 -6.91 0.24
C ASN A 382 -25.17 -6.70 0.64
N ALA A 383 -25.42 -6.34 1.90
CA ALA A 383 -26.76 -6.01 2.39
C ALA A 383 -27.35 -4.81 1.64
N LYS A 384 -26.57 -3.74 1.46
CA LYS A 384 -26.99 -2.55 0.69
C LYS A 384 -27.27 -2.90 -0.78
N ALA A 385 -26.49 -3.78 -1.41
CA ALA A 385 -26.76 -4.27 -2.76
C ALA A 385 -28.13 -4.93 -2.87
N LEU A 386 -28.46 -5.80 -1.91
CA LEU A 386 -29.71 -6.57 -1.91
C LEU A 386 -30.95 -5.71 -1.62
N VAL A 387 -30.80 -4.63 -0.85
CA VAL A 387 -31.89 -3.72 -0.46
C VAL A 387 -32.05 -2.58 -1.47
N SER A 388 -30.97 -1.89 -1.83
CA SER A 388 -31.00 -0.62 -2.57
C SER A 388 -30.66 -0.76 -4.06
N TYR A 389 -29.86 -1.75 -4.45
CA TYR A 389 -29.38 -1.94 -5.83
C TYR A 389 -29.76 -3.32 -6.39
N ARG A 390 -30.91 -3.83 -5.98
CA ARG A 390 -31.42 -5.12 -6.42
C ARG A 390 -31.74 -5.05 -7.91
N GLY A 391 -31.30 -6.02 -8.70
CA GLY A 391 -31.50 -6.01 -10.14
C GLY A 391 -31.38 -7.36 -10.81
N THR A 392 -31.10 -7.33 -12.12
CA THR A 392 -30.96 -8.51 -12.99
C THR A 392 -29.77 -9.41 -12.64
N TRP A 393 -28.84 -8.92 -11.81
CA TRP A 393 -27.71 -9.69 -11.30
C TRP A 393 -28.13 -10.75 -10.26
N VAL A 394 -29.24 -10.55 -9.54
CA VAL A 394 -29.64 -11.43 -8.43
C VAL A 394 -29.93 -12.86 -8.89
N PRO A 395 -30.75 -13.12 -9.93
CA PRO A 395 -30.95 -14.48 -10.44
C PRO A 395 -29.64 -15.15 -10.89
N LYS A 396 -28.72 -14.38 -11.49
CA LYS A 396 -27.42 -14.90 -11.92
C LYS A 396 -26.53 -15.29 -10.74
N MET A 397 -26.66 -14.61 -9.60
CA MET A 397 -25.94 -14.93 -8.35
C MET A 397 -26.57 -16.06 -7.54
N MET A 398 -27.81 -16.50 -7.82
CA MET A 398 -28.45 -17.55 -7.03
C MET A 398 -27.65 -18.87 -6.94
N PRO A 399 -27.03 -19.39 -8.01
CA PRO A 399 -26.17 -20.58 -7.92
C PRO A 399 -24.95 -20.36 -7.01
N VAL A 400 -24.39 -19.14 -7.03
CA VAL A 400 -23.26 -18.76 -6.19
C VAL A 400 -23.69 -18.65 -4.72
N PHE A 401 -24.88 -18.11 -4.44
CA PHE A 401 -25.44 -18.11 -3.09
C PHE A 401 -25.71 -19.51 -2.58
N ALA A 402 -26.19 -20.44 -3.41
CA ALA A 402 -26.33 -21.85 -3.01
C ALA A 402 -24.99 -22.47 -2.60
N MET A 403 -23.91 -22.15 -3.33
CA MET A 403 -22.54 -22.59 -2.98
C MET A 403 -22.10 -22.02 -1.62
N ILE A 404 -22.29 -20.72 -1.39
CA ILE A 404 -21.92 -20.05 -0.13
C ILE A 404 -22.73 -20.58 1.06
N VAL A 405 -24.04 -20.80 0.86
CA VAL A 405 -24.94 -21.32 1.89
C VAL A 405 -24.53 -22.74 2.27
N GLN A 406 -24.34 -23.65 1.31
CA GLN A 406 -23.92 -25.01 1.65
C GLN A 406 -22.58 -25.04 2.37
N PHE A 407 -21.64 -24.20 1.92
CA PHE A 407 -20.29 -24.13 2.45
C PHE A 407 -20.35 -23.71 3.91
N THR A 408 -21.13 -22.65 4.18
CA THR A 408 -21.35 -22.15 5.54
C THR A 408 -22.01 -23.20 6.43
N LEU A 409 -23.04 -23.90 5.93
CA LEU A 409 -23.74 -24.93 6.69
C LEU A 409 -22.86 -26.15 7.03
N ILE A 410 -22.01 -26.59 6.09
CA ILE A 410 -21.10 -27.71 6.31
C ILE A 410 -20.02 -27.34 7.33
N TYR A 411 -19.36 -26.18 7.17
CA TYR A 411 -18.31 -25.77 8.10
C TYR A 411 -18.86 -25.37 9.48
N MET A 412 -20.03 -24.74 9.58
CA MET A 412 -20.61 -24.46 10.91
C MET A 412 -20.96 -25.75 11.68
N ALA A 413 -21.32 -26.83 10.96
CA ALA A 413 -21.63 -28.12 11.56
C ALA A 413 -20.37 -28.88 12.04
N ILE A 414 -19.24 -28.72 11.34
CA ILE A 414 -18.01 -29.51 11.59
C ILE A 414 -16.93 -28.66 12.27
N VAL A 415 -16.44 -27.61 11.60
CA VAL A 415 -15.35 -26.75 12.07
C VAL A 415 -15.37 -25.40 11.35
N GLY A 416 -15.18 -24.27 12.06
CA GLY A 416 -15.33 -22.94 11.46
C GLY A 416 -14.06 -22.10 11.51
N GLU A 417 -13.13 -22.27 10.57
CA GLU A 417 -11.89 -21.49 10.46
C GLU A 417 -11.96 -20.45 9.35
N PHE A 418 -11.47 -19.23 9.62
CA PHE A 418 -11.52 -18.12 8.65
C PHE A 418 -10.87 -18.47 7.32
N ARG A 419 -9.76 -19.20 7.35
CA ARG A 419 -9.01 -19.65 6.17
C ARG A 419 -9.91 -20.36 5.15
N TYR A 420 -10.87 -21.16 5.61
CA TYR A 420 -11.75 -21.92 4.72
C TYR A 420 -12.69 -21.04 3.90
N SER A 421 -12.99 -19.81 4.36
CA SER A 421 -13.86 -18.88 3.64
C SER A 421 -13.18 -18.18 2.47
N ILE A 422 -11.84 -18.17 2.44
CA ILE A 422 -11.04 -17.40 1.47
C ILE A 422 -11.41 -17.71 0.01
N PRO A 423 -11.55 -18.98 -0.43
CA PRO A 423 -11.98 -19.29 -1.80
C PRO A 423 -13.37 -18.77 -2.17
N TYR A 424 -14.22 -18.47 -1.18
CA TYR A 424 -15.60 -18.00 -1.36
C TYR A 424 -15.74 -16.47 -1.19
N THR A 425 -14.76 -15.81 -0.55
CA THR A 425 -14.73 -14.35 -0.40
C THR A 425 -14.85 -13.56 -1.71
N PRO A 426 -14.24 -13.94 -2.86
CA PRO A 426 -14.31 -13.09 -4.07
C PRO A 426 -15.75 -12.94 -4.62
N TYR A 427 -16.65 -13.88 -4.31
CA TYR A 427 -18.07 -13.79 -4.65
C TYR A 427 -18.85 -12.77 -3.82
N LEU A 428 -18.41 -12.50 -2.59
CA LEU A 428 -18.91 -11.38 -1.81
C LEU A 428 -18.27 -10.07 -2.28
N MET A 429 -16.99 -10.11 -2.66
CA MET A 429 -16.27 -8.94 -3.20
C MET A 429 -16.92 -8.40 -4.48
N MET A 430 -17.35 -9.25 -5.41
CA MET A 430 -18.00 -8.79 -6.65
C MET A 430 -19.28 -7.98 -6.38
N VAL A 431 -20.12 -8.42 -5.43
CA VAL A 431 -21.33 -7.69 -5.02
C VAL A 431 -20.95 -6.39 -4.29
N GLY A 432 -19.91 -6.43 -3.46
CA GLY A 432 -19.37 -5.24 -2.81
C GLY A 432 -18.86 -4.20 -3.81
N SER A 433 -18.09 -4.63 -4.81
CA SER A 433 -17.60 -3.81 -5.91
C SER A 433 -18.74 -3.21 -6.73
N TYR A 434 -19.78 -4.00 -7.03
CA TYR A 434 -20.98 -3.50 -7.71
C TYR A 434 -21.66 -2.39 -6.90
N THR A 435 -21.83 -2.60 -5.60
CA THR A 435 -22.42 -1.63 -4.67
C THR A 435 -21.62 -0.33 -4.65
N LEU A 436 -20.29 -0.40 -4.59
CA LEU A 436 -19.44 0.78 -4.61
C LEU A 436 -19.56 1.58 -5.91
N VAL A 437 -19.64 0.89 -7.06
CA VAL A 437 -19.86 1.54 -8.35
C VAL A 437 -21.24 2.21 -8.41
N CYS A 438 -22.29 1.56 -7.91
CA CYS A 438 -23.63 2.15 -7.83
C CYS A 438 -23.68 3.38 -6.93
N ILE A 439 -23.09 3.32 -5.72
CA ILE A 439 -23.01 4.48 -4.81
C ILE A 439 -22.28 5.64 -5.48
N PHE A 440 -21.17 5.34 -6.16
CA PHE A 440 -20.37 6.35 -6.84
C PHE A 440 -21.16 7.03 -7.97
N GLU A 441 -21.92 6.29 -8.76
CA GLU A 441 -22.78 6.87 -9.81
C GLU A 441 -23.95 7.67 -9.22
N GLU A 442 -24.61 7.18 -8.18
CA GLU A 442 -25.73 7.87 -7.52
C GLU A 442 -25.30 9.23 -6.95
N HIS A 443 -24.11 9.28 -6.35
CA HIS A 443 -23.58 10.51 -5.76
C HIS A 443 -22.66 11.26 -6.71
N ARG A 444 -22.57 10.85 -7.98
CA ARG A 444 -21.60 11.41 -8.93
C ARG A 444 -21.79 12.91 -9.10
N SER A 445 -23.03 13.36 -9.30
CA SER A 445 -23.36 14.80 -9.38
C SER A 445 -23.03 15.49 -8.07
N ALA A 446 -23.52 15.03 -6.92
CA ALA A 446 -23.24 15.66 -5.63
C ALA A 446 -21.74 15.68 -5.24
N ILE A 447 -20.96 14.67 -5.63
CA ILE A 447 -19.52 14.60 -5.42
C ILE A 447 -18.80 15.56 -6.36
N ILE A 448 -19.19 15.59 -7.65
CA ILE A 448 -18.61 16.49 -8.65
C ILE A 448 -19.00 17.93 -8.34
N ASP A 449 -20.26 18.21 -8.04
CA ASP A 449 -20.81 19.51 -7.64
C ASP A 449 -20.27 19.94 -6.29
N GLY A 450 -20.08 19.02 -5.33
CA GLY A 450 -19.43 19.32 -4.05
C GLY A 450 -17.92 19.54 -4.19
N ALA A 451 -17.26 18.89 -5.16
CA ALA A 451 -15.87 19.15 -5.50
C ALA A 451 -15.72 20.46 -6.27
N LEU A 452 -16.63 20.76 -7.20
CA LEU A 452 -16.74 22.01 -7.95
C LEU A 452 -17.13 23.17 -7.04
N ALA A 453 -18.03 22.99 -6.09
CA ALA A 453 -18.41 23.99 -5.10
C ALA A 453 -17.24 24.27 -4.16
N ARG A 454 -16.53 23.24 -3.69
CA ARG A 454 -15.29 23.43 -2.91
C ARG A 454 -14.20 24.12 -3.74
N LEU A 455 -14.07 23.76 -5.02
CA LEU A 455 -13.15 24.40 -5.96
C LEU A 455 -13.54 25.86 -6.23
N MET A 456 -14.82 26.16 -6.43
CA MET A 456 -15.37 27.51 -6.64
C MET A 456 -15.31 28.36 -5.38
N THR A 457 -15.52 27.76 -4.20
CA THR A 457 -15.34 28.43 -2.90
C THR A 457 -13.87 28.76 -2.70
N LYS A 458 -12.98 27.84 -3.07
CA LYS A 458 -11.54 28.08 -3.07
C LYS A 458 -11.13 29.15 -4.08
N ILE A 459 -11.68 29.13 -5.30
CA ILE A 459 -11.46 30.18 -6.31
C ILE A 459 -12.00 31.52 -5.82
N ARG A 460 -13.15 31.57 -5.15
CA ARG A 460 -13.70 32.80 -4.57
C ARG A 460 -12.89 33.29 -3.39
N GLN A 461 -12.38 32.40 -2.53
CA GLN A 461 -11.45 32.76 -1.46
C GLN A 461 -10.13 33.28 -2.02
N ASP A 462 -9.56 32.60 -3.01
CA ASP A 462 -8.33 33.01 -3.70
C ASP A 462 -8.56 34.35 -4.45
N MET A 463 -9.73 34.58 -5.06
CA MET A 463 -10.11 35.87 -5.67
C MET A 463 -10.40 36.97 -4.64
N ALA A 464 -10.94 36.63 -3.47
CA ALA A 464 -11.14 37.57 -2.38
C ALA A 464 -9.81 37.97 -1.73
N GLU A 465 -8.86 37.03 -1.60
CA GLU A 465 -7.48 37.31 -1.21
C GLU A 465 -6.79 38.19 -2.27
N VAL A 466 -7.01 37.93 -3.57
CA VAL A 466 -6.49 38.78 -4.66
C VAL A 466 -7.12 40.18 -4.68
N ASN A 467 -8.42 40.32 -4.39
CA ASN A 467 -9.08 41.63 -4.29
C ASN A 467 -8.71 42.37 -3.00
N GLN A 468 -8.46 41.68 -1.89
CA GLN A 468 -7.90 42.29 -0.68
C GLN A 468 -6.45 42.70 -0.88
N LEU A 469 -5.66 41.94 -1.65
CA LEU A 469 -4.32 42.32 -2.10
C LEU A 469 -4.34 43.43 -3.17
N GLY A 470 -5.48 43.69 -3.82
CA GLY A 470 -5.67 44.71 -4.84
C GLY A 470 -6.20 46.08 -4.34
N MET A 471 -6.57 46.21 -3.06
CA MET A 471 -7.05 47.48 -2.49
C MET A 471 -6.07 48.20 -1.54
N THR A 472 -4.86 47.69 -1.38
CA THR A 472 -3.80 48.40 -0.65
C THR A 472 -2.55 48.52 -1.52
N THR A 473 -2.19 49.77 -1.84
CA THR A 473 -1.05 50.25 -2.64
C THR A 473 -1.25 50.07 -4.16
N ILE A 474 -1.24 51.09 -5.02
CA ILE A 474 -0.25 52.19 -5.14
C ILE A 474 -0.92 53.45 -5.73
N THR A 475 -1.00 54.53 -4.94
CA THR A 475 -0.84 55.90 -5.44
C THR A 475 0.62 56.28 -5.28
N SER A 476 1.44 56.07 -6.31
CA SER A 476 2.66 56.84 -6.53
C SER A 476 3.12 56.66 -7.97
N LYS A 477 3.17 57.79 -8.68
CA LYS A 477 3.71 57.96 -10.04
C LYS A 477 5.15 57.44 -10.14
N SER A 478 5.46 56.69 -11.19
CA SER A 478 6.59 56.99 -12.09
C SER A 478 6.63 56.05 -13.31
N GLU A 479 6.42 56.69 -14.46
CA GLU A 479 7.09 56.49 -15.76
C GLU A 479 6.92 55.22 -16.62
N HIS A 480 6.54 55.52 -17.87
CA HIS A 480 6.32 54.66 -19.02
C HIS A 480 7.58 53.94 -19.53
N LEU A 481 7.44 52.70 -20.00
CA LEU A 481 7.50 52.37 -21.43
C LEU A 481 6.93 50.95 -21.70
N PRO A 482 6.36 50.68 -22.90
CA PRO A 482 5.32 49.67 -23.09
C PRO A 482 5.80 48.44 -23.87
N ARG A 483 5.24 47.27 -23.56
CA ARG A 483 4.96 46.24 -24.58
C ARG A 483 3.57 45.66 -24.39
N LYS A 484 2.75 45.90 -25.41
CA LYS A 484 1.44 45.29 -25.68
C LYS A 484 1.58 43.76 -25.70
N HIS A 485 0.69 43.04 -25.03
CA HIS A 485 -0.04 41.95 -25.67
C HIS A 485 -1.39 41.72 -25.00
N THR A 486 -2.38 41.57 -25.87
CA THR A 486 -3.83 41.50 -25.69
C THR A 486 -4.29 40.06 -25.42
N LYS A 487 -5.42 39.92 -24.72
CA LYS A 487 -6.39 38.80 -24.74
C LYS A 487 -5.91 37.40 -24.34
N ALA A 488 -6.50 36.90 -23.25
CA ALA A 488 -6.81 35.50 -22.92
C ALA A 488 -6.17 34.43 -23.84
N GLN A 489 -4.97 33.99 -23.47
CA GLN A 489 -4.34 32.79 -24.01
C GLN A 489 -4.48 31.63 -23.00
N SER A 490 -4.75 30.45 -23.53
CA SER A 490 -4.63 29.17 -22.83
C SER A 490 -3.29 29.10 -22.08
N LEU A 491 -3.34 28.72 -20.80
CA LEU A 491 -2.16 28.55 -19.94
C LEU A 491 -1.38 27.29 -20.35
N ASP A 492 -0.72 27.33 -21.50
CA ASP A 492 0.28 26.33 -21.90
C ASP A 492 1.62 26.72 -21.27
N PHE A 493 1.83 26.26 -20.02
CA PHE A 493 3.13 26.42 -19.38
C PHE A 493 4.09 25.31 -19.87
N PRO A 494 5.26 25.65 -20.42
CA PRO A 494 6.23 24.65 -20.88
C PRO A 494 6.82 23.82 -19.72
N ALA A 495 6.84 24.38 -18.51
CA ALA A 495 7.32 23.71 -17.31
C ALA A 495 6.35 23.86 -16.13
N LEU A 496 6.39 22.90 -15.19
CA LEU A 496 5.61 22.91 -13.96
C LEU A 496 6.45 22.44 -12.77
N PHE A 497 6.34 23.14 -11.63
CA PHE A 497 6.96 22.74 -10.37
C PHE A 497 5.95 22.06 -9.44
N LEU A 498 6.30 20.89 -8.91
CA LEU A 498 5.49 20.09 -7.99
C LEU A 498 6.15 19.94 -6.61
N ALA A 499 5.36 20.18 -5.57
CA ALA A 499 5.78 19.96 -4.18
C ALA A 499 4.68 19.26 -3.36
N TRP A 500 5.08 18.25 -2.57
CA TRP A 500 4.21 17.50 -1.65
C TRP A 500 4.34 18.01 -0.21
N SER A 501 4.24 19.34 -0.03
CA SER A 501 4.41 19.98 1.27
C SER A 501 3.42 21.14 1.47
N PRO A 502 3.09 21.47 2.73
CA PRO A 502 2.35 22.67 3.05
C PRO A 502 3.21 23.93 2.78
N PRO A 503 2.58 25.12 2.62
CA PRO A 503 3.26 26.36 2.23
C PRO A 503 4.51 26.69 3.08
N SER A 504 4.44 26.47 4.39
CA SER A 504 5.50 26.79 5.36
C SER A 504 6.82 26.05 5.17
N HIS A 505 6.86 24.94 4.41
CA HIS A 505 8.06 24.13 4.21
C HIS A 505 8.64 24.19 2.79
N THR A 506 8.13 25.07 1.91
CA THR A 506 8.43 25.06 0.46
C THR A 506 9.23 26.26 -0.07
N ARG A 507 9.74 27.11 0.81
CA ARG A 507 10.24 28.45 0.42
C ARG A 507 11.32 28.43 -0.66
N ARG A 508 12.28 27.49 -0.60
CA ARG A 508 13.34 27.35 -1.64
C ARG A 508 12.76 27.01 -3.00
N SER A 509 11.91 25.99 -3.07
CA SER A 509 11.25 25.56 -4.31
C SER A 509 10.32 26.64 -4.87
N GLU A 510 9.69 27.43 -3.99
CA GLU A 510 8.89 28.60 -4.39
C GLU A 510 9.73 29.74 -4.95
N LEU A 511 10.86 30.07 -4.31
CA LEU A 511 11.78 31.09 -4.84
C LEU A 511 12.34 30.67 -6.19
N MET A 512 12.72 29.39 -6.34
CA MET A 512 13.19 28.84 -7.61
C MET A 512 12.11 28.91 -8.69
N ALA A 513 10.88 28.48 -8.39
CA ALA A 513 9.76 28.56 -9.32
C ALA A 513 9.47 30.01 -9.74
N ARG A 514 9.45 30.96 -8.80
CA ARG A 514 9.24 32.39 -9.10
C ARG A 514 10.36 32.98 -9.95
N LYS A 515 11.62 32.64 -9.69
CA LYS A 515 12.78 33.17 -10.44
C LYS A 515 12.91 32.61 -11.85
N LEU A 516 12.41 31.39 -12.07
CA LEU A 516 12.37 30.75 -13.39
C LEU A 516 11.04 30.98 -14.13
N ASP A 517 10.13 31.79 -13.56
CA ASP A 517 8.77 32.03 -14.08
C ASP A 517 7.95 30.75 -14.34
N ILE A 518 8.10 29.76 -13.45
CA ILE A 518 7.44 28.45 -13.53
C ILE A 518 6.27 28.40 -12.52
N PRO A 519 5.07 27.93 -12.91
CA PRO A 519 3.98 27.70 -11.96
C PRO A 519 4.35 26.63 -10.91
N LEU A 520 4.07 26.92 -9.64
CA LEU A 520 4.20 25.96 -8.53
C LEU A 520 2.83 25.39 -8.15
N ARG A 521 2.71 24.05 -8.13
CA ARG A 521 1.53 23.33 -7.65
C ARG A 521 1.88 22.53 -6.39
N ARG A 522 1.16 22.83 -5.32
CA ARG A 522 1.31 22.17 -4.02
C ARG A 522 0.19 21.13 -3.86
N ILE A 523 0.57 19.86 -3.74
CA ILE A 523 -0.39 18.75 -3.57
C ILE A 523 -0.20 18.21 -2.16
N HIS A 524 -1.04 18.68 -1.25
CA HIS A 524 -1.00 18.30 0.16
C HIS A 524 -2.38 17.91 0.67
N VAL A 525 -2.50 16.70 1.23
CA VAL A 525 -3.74 16.15 1.77
C VAL A 525 -3.48 15.54 3.15
N LEU A 526 -4.43 15.65 4.08
CA LEU A 526 -4.36 15.17 5.47
C LEU A 526 -3.28 15.85 6.35
N LYS A 527 -3.47 15.76 7.68
CA LYS A 527 -2.49 16.28 8.66
C LYS A 527 -1.19 15.47 8.61
N LYS A 528 -0.04 16.13 8.91
CA LYS A 528 1.31 15.53 8.91
C LYS A 528 1.53 14.61 10.13
N LYS A 529 0.78 13.51 10.23
CA LYS A 529 0.98 12.43 11.23
C LYS A 529 1.61 11.21 10.58
N ARG A 530 2.60 10.59 11.24
CA ARG A 530 3.39 9.47 10.68
C ARG A 530 2.53 8.28 10.23
N TYR A 531 1.52 7.90 11.00
CA TYR A 531 0.62 6.79 10.65
C TYR A 531 -0.33 7.08 9.47
N LEU A 532 -0.56 8.35 9.14
CA LEU A 532 -1.37 8.75 7.96
C LEU A 532 -0.52 8.83 6.68
N ALA A 533 0.80 8.66 6.77
CA ALA A 533 1.69 8.83 5.62
C ALA A 533 1.38 7.90 4.44
N PRO A 534 1.10 6.59 4.62
CA PRO A 534 0.75 5.70 3.51
C PRO A 534 -0.52 6.14 2.79
N LEU A 535 -1.59 6.43 3.55
CA LEU A 535 -2.86 6.91 3.00
C LEU A 535 -2.69 8.27 2.29
N ARG A 536 -1.91 9.18 2.89
CA ARG A 536 -1.61 10.47 2.29
C ARG A 536 -0.90 10.32 0.95
N TYR A 537 0.13 9.48 0.86
CA TYR A 537 0.85 9.26 -0.39
C TYR A 537 -0.01 8.53 -1.44
N ALA A 538 -0.86 7.59 -1.00
CA ALA A 538 -1.84 6.91 -1.86
C ALA A 538 -2.88 7.86 -2.47
N ILE A 539 -3.22 8.96 -1.80
CA ILE A 539 -4.13 9.98 -2.34
C ILE A 539 -3.37 11.03 -3.17
N GLN A 540 -2.21 11.50 -2.69
CA GLN A 540 -1.42 12.53 -3.37
C GLN A 540 -0.83 12.05 -4.71
N GLY A 541 -0.53 10.75 -4.85
CA GLY A 541 -0.05 10.14 -6.09
C GLY A 541 -1.03 10.31 -7.28
N PRO A 542 -2.26 9.77 -7.19
CA PRO A 542 -3.29 9.98 -8.19
C PRO A 542 -3.59 11.45 -8.46
N LEU A 543 -3.67 12.30 -7.43
CA LEU A 543 -3.88 13.75 -7.61
C LEU A 543 -2.74 14.41 -8.40
N THR A 544 -1.51 13.95 -8.22
CA THR A 544 -0.35 14.42 -8.98
C THR A 544 -0.49 14.04 -10.46
N LEU A 545 -0.85 12.80 -10.76
CA LEU A 545 -1.09 12.37 -12.14
C LEU A 545 -2.26 13.13 -12.77
N ILE A 546 -3.38 13.32 -12.06
CA ILE A 546 -4.54 14.10 -12.56
C ILE A 546 -4.11 15.54 -12.90
N THR A 547 -3.32 16.18 -12.02
CA THR A 547 -2.83 17.55 -12.24
C THR A 547 -1.92 17.60 -13.46
N LEU A 548 -0.97 16.66 -13.59
CA LEU A 548 -0.04 16.59 -14.72
C LEU A 548 -0.74 16.31 -16.05
N PHE A 549 -1.69 15.37 -16.10
CA PHE A 549 -2.45 15.08 -17.32
C PHE A 549 -3.42 16.21 -17.72
N ARG A 550 -3.83 17.05 -16.76
CA ARG A 550 -4.67 18.23 -17.00
C ARG A 550 -3.87 19.41 -17.53
N GLU A 551 -2.74 19.71 -16.91
CA GLU A 551 -1.90 20.88 -17.24
C GLU A 551 -0.89 20.58 -18.36
N ARG A 552 -0.63 19.29 -18.66
CA ARG A 552 0.24 18.80 -19.73
C ARG A 552 1.59 19.50 -19.86
N PRO A 553 2.37 19.66 -18.76
CA PRO A 553 3.68 20.29 -18.83
C PRO A 553 4.66 19.44 -19.66
N MET A 554 5.56 20.11 -20.38
CA MET A 554 6.64 19.46 -21.13
C MET A 554 7.86 19.14 -20.25
N VAL A 555 8.06 19.91 -19.18
CA VAL A 555 9.09 19.66 -18.16
C VAL A 555 8.48 19.73 -16.76
N VAL A 556 8.79 18.74 -15.93
CA VAL A 556 8.28 18.64 -14.55
C VAL A 556 9.44 18.75 -13.56
N PHE A 557 9.44 19.81 -12.77
CA PHE A 557 10.28 19.94 -11.59
C PHE A 557 9.55 19.32 -10.40
N VAL A 558 10.23 18.49 -9.60
CA VAL A 558 9.59 17.81 -8.47
C VAL A 558 10.49 17.75 -7.24
N GLN A 559 9.93 18.12 -6.09
CA GLN A 559 10.62 18.07 -4.81
C GLN A 559 10.79 16.63 -4.27
N ASN A 560 11.97 16.30 -3.76
CA ASN A 560 12.30 15.05 -3.08
C ASN A 560 13.06 15.37 -1.77
N PRO A 561 12.64 14.87 -0.58
CA PRO A 561 11.61 13.86 -0.28
C PRO A 561 10.16 14.40 -0.24
N PRO A 562 9.13 13.52 -0.36
CA PRO A 562 9.20 12.05 -0.40
C PRO A 562 9.43 11.47 -1.81
N ILE A 563 10.10 10.31 -1.91
CA ILE A 563 10.44 9.64 -3.18
C ILE A 563 9.24 9.28 -4.07
N PHE A 564 8.05 9.20 -3.49
CA PHE A 564 6.83 8.92 -4.24
C PHE A 564 6.46 10.07 -5.19
N ALA A 565 6.74 11.32 -4.82
CA ALA A 565 6.47 12.47 -5.69
C ALA A 565 7.23 12.38 -7.03
N PRO A 566 8.56 12.18 -7.05
CA PRO A 566 9.29 11.98 -8.31
C PRO A 566 8.92 10.68 -9.02
N LEU A 567 8.49 9.62 -8.32
CA LEU A 567 8.00 8.40 -8.96
C LEU A 567 6.72 8.69 -9.80
N PHE A 568 5.73 9.37 -9.22
CA PHE A 568 4.50 9.71 -9.95
C PHE A 568 4.74 10.72 -11.07
N ALA A 569 5.64 11.69 -10.86
CA ALA A 569 6.06 12.60 -11.92
C ALA A 569 6.76 11.84 -13.07
N TRP A 570 7.63 10.88 -12.75
CA TRP A 570 8.28 10.02 -13.74
C TRP A 570 7.30 9.17 -14.53
N ILE A 571 6.26 8.60 -13.90
CA ILE A 571 5.21 7.85 -14.61
C ILE A 571 4.55 8.72 -15.69
N TYR A 572 4.22 9.97 -15.37
CA TYR A 572 3.70 10.92 -16.36
C TYR A 572 4.72 11.21 -17.47
N CYS A 573 5.98 11.50 -17.12
CA CYS A 573 7.05 11.76 -18.08
C CYS A 573 7.29 10.56 -19.02
N ALA A 574 7.27 9.33 -18.49
CA ALA A 574 7.44 8.11 -19.27
C ALA A 574 6.27 7.85 -20.24
N LEU A 575 5.05 8.26 -19.88
CA LEU A 575 3.85 8.10 -20.71
C LEU A 575 3.69 9.21 -21.76
N THR A 576 4.20 10.40 -21.50
CA THR A 576 4.01 11.59 -22.36
C THR A 576 5.26 12.02 -23.12
N GLY A 577 6.43 11.49 -22.76
CA GLY A 577 7.73 11.93 -23.28
C GLY A 577 8.23 13.25 -22.67
N ALA A 578 7.54 13.80 -21.66
CA ALA A 578 7.97 15.01 -20.95
C ALA A 578 9.28 14.79 -20.18
N GLY A 579 10.04 15.87 -19.97
CA GLY A 579 11.27 15.88 -19.19
C GLY A 579 11.04 15.92 -17.67
N LEU A 580 11.89 15.25 -16.90
CA LEU A 580 11.85 15.25 -15.43
C LEU A 580 13.09 15.94 -14.84
N ILE A 581 12.90 16.87 -13.91
CA ILE A 581 13.96 17.47 -13.10
C ILE A 581 13.63 17.25 -11.61
N ILE A 582 14.57 16.65 -10.86
CA ILE A 582 14.36 16.29 -9.46
C ILE A 582 15.09 17.29 -8.56
N ASP A 583 14.37 18.02 -7.70
CA ASP A 583 14.95 18.85 -6.63
C ASP A 583 15.18 18.00 -5.38
N SER A 584 16.41 17.49 -5.25
CA SER A 584 16.82 16.59 -4.16
C SER A 584 17.39 17.36 -3.00
N HIS A 585 16.62 17.43 -1.91
CA HIS A 585 17.09 17.95 -0.64
C HIS A 585 18.05 16.97 0.04
N THR A 586 18.91 17.50 0.92
CA THR A 586 19.93 16.73 1.65
C THR A 586 19.38 15.46 2.28
N ASP A 587 18.20 15.50 2.92
CA ASP A 587 17.55 14.35 3.58
C ASP A 587 17.20 13.18 2.65
N ALA A 588 17.04 13.44 1.34
CA ALA A 588 16.75 12.38 0.36
C ALA A 588 18.01 11.60 -0.06
N LEU A 589 19.19 12.14 0.20
CA LEU A 589 20.48 11.59 -0.22
C LEU A 589 21.38 11.22 0.97
N ARG A 590 21.35 12.02 2.03
CA ARG A 590 22.02 11.78 3.31
C ARG A 590 21.00 11.37 4.36
N CYS A 591 21.18 10.16 4.85
CA CYS A 591 20.19 9.44 5.64
C CYS A 591 20.25 9.74 7.15
N PRO A 592 19.12 10.14 7.75
CA PRO A 592 18.56 9.50 8.95
C PRO A 592 17.83 8.19 8.56
N PRO A 593 17.48 7.26 9.49
CA PRO A 593 16.99 5.91 9.17
C PRO A 593 15.70 5.82 8.32
N LEU A 594 15.01 6.93 8.06
CA LEU A 594 13.67 6.94 7.44
C LEU A 594 13.64 6.75 5.92
N TRP A 595 14.68 7.15 5.16
CA TRP A 595 14.65 7.14 3.68
C TRP A 595 15.73 6.27 3.03
N ARG A 596 16.53 5.52 3.80
CA ARG A 596 17.59 4.61 3.28
C ARG A 596 17.07 3.64 2.22
N TRP A 597 15.90 3.06 2.47
CA TRP A 597 15.24 2.10 1.58
C TRP A 597 14.88 2.70 0.21
N SER A 598 14.80 4.03 0.08
CA SER A 598 14.39 4.70 -1.15
C SER A 598 15.54 4.96 -2.14
N LEU A 599 16.80 4.76 -1.73
CA LEU A 599 17.97 5.06 -2.55
C LEU A 599 18.04 4.29 -3.89
N PRO A 600 17.71 2.98 -3.97
CA PRO A 600 17.71 2.27 -5.25
C PRO A 600 16.70 2.87 -6.25
N LEU A 601 15.52 3.26 -5.75
CA LEU A 601 14.49 3.92 -6.55
C LEU A 601 14.94 5.33 -6.96
N HIS A 602 15.55 6.09 -6.05
CA HIS A 602 16.09 7.40 -6.37
C HIS A 602 17.16 7.32 -7.47
N ARG A 603 18.10 6.37 -7.36
CA ARG A 603 19.09 6.07 -8.40
C ARG A 603 18.44 5.77 -9.75
N PHE A 604 17.39 4.94 -9.76
CA PHE A 604 16.65 4.62 -10.98
C PHE A 604 16.01 5.86 -11.63
N LEU A 605 15.41 6.73 -10.83
CA LEU A 605 14.74 7.96 -11.28
C LEU A 605 15.76 9.01 -11.75
N SER A 606 16.83 9.26 -11.00
CA SER A 606 17.87 10.24 -11.36
C SER A 606 18.56 9.91 -12.69
N ARG A 607 18.80 8.63 -13.00
CA ARG A 607 19.37 8.22 -14.31
C ARG A 607 18.45 8.50 -15.50
N ARG A 608 17.16 8.69 -15.26
CA ARG A 608 16.13 8.97 -16.27
C ARG A 608 15.63 10.42 -16.23
N ALA A 609 16.08 11.20 -15.24
CA ALA A 609 15.82 12.62 -15.17
C ALA A 609 16.76 13.38 -16.13
N LEU A 610 16.28 14.50 -16.66
CA LEU A 610 17.11 15.45 -17.41
C LEU A 610 18.23 16.00 -16.53
N ASN A 611 17.90 16.30 -15.27
CA ASN A 611 18.85 16.78 -14.27
C ASN A 611 18.35 16.52 -12.83
N THR A 612 19.28 16.38 -11.89
CA THR A 612 18.98 16.32 -10.45
C THR A 612 19.61 17.53 -9.74
N ILE A 613 18.79 18.41 -9.20
CA ILE A 613 19.25 19.56 -8.43
C ILE A 613 19.68 19.08 -7.05
N VAL A 614 20.89 19.46 -6.64
CA VAL A 614 21.50 19.13 -5.34
C VAL A 614 22.07 20.38 -4.70
N THR A 615 22.31 20.35 -3.38
CA THR A 615 22.76 21.52 -2.62
C THR A 615 24.28 21.67 -2.52
N ASN A 616 25.07 20.63 -2.83
CA ASN A 616 26.52 20.65 -2.66
C ASN A 616 27.26 19.65 -3.56
N GLU A 617 28.59 19.81 -3.63
CA GLU A 617 29.50 18.99 -4.44
C GLU A 617 29.50 17.52 -4.03
N HIS A 618 29.47 17.23 -2.72
CA HIS A 618 29.45 15.84 -2.24
C HIS A 618 28.21 15.08 -2.72
N LEU A 619 27.03 15.70 -2.63
CA LEU A 619 25.78 15.14 -3.16
C LEU A 619 25.82 15.03 -4.69
N SER A 620 26.46 15.98 -5.37
CA SER A 620 26.70 15.92 -6.82
C SER A 620 27.54 14.70 -7.19
N GLN A 621 28.61 14.41 -6.45
CA GLN A 621 29.45 13.21 -6.64
C GLN A 621 28.67 11.91 -6.41
N VAL A 622 27.77 11.87 -5.42
CA VAL A 622 26.90 10.70 -5.19
C VAL A 622 25.98 10.45 -6.39
N VAL A 623 25.35 11.50 -6.92
CA VAL A 623 24.48 11.42 -8.11
C VAL A 623 25.29 11.09 -9.37
N ALA A 624 26.50 11.63 -9.51
CA ALA A 624 27.42 11.30 -10.59
C ALA A 624 27.86 9.82 -10.54
N GLY A 625 28.11 9.28 -9.35
CA GLY A 625 28.38 7.85 -9.14
C GLY A 625 27.23 6.93 -9.54
N TRP A 626 26.02 7.46 -9.68
CA TRP A 626 24.88 6.74 -10.24
C TRP A 626 24.81 6.76 -11.77
N GLY A 627 25.66 7.56 -12.43
CA GLY A 627 25.61 7.85 -13.85
C GLY A 627 24.48 8.81 -14.24
N ALA A 628 24.11 9.72 -13.34
CA ALA A 628 23.08 10.74 -13.55
C ALA A 628 23.70 12.15 -13.58
N LYS A 629 23.04 13.09 -14.27
CA LYS A 629 23.45 14.50 -14.30
C LYS A 629 22.94 15.22 -13.04
N SER A 630 23.76 16.12 -12.50
CA SER A 630 23.42 16.96 -11.36
C SER A 630 23.69 18.43 -11.64
N GLN A 631 22.87 19.30 -11.02
CA GLN A 631 23.10 20.75 -10.98
C GLN A 631 23.17 21.20 -9.53
N ILE A 632 24.28 21.82 -9.15
CA ILE A 632 24.45 22.35 -7.80
C ILE A 632 23.75 23.71 -7.73
N ILE A 633 22.85 23.84 -6.76
CA ILE A 633 22.19 25.09 -6.39
C ILE A 633 22.29 25.23 -4.87
N ILE A 634 23.27 26.00 -4.41
CA ILE A 634 23.50 26.24 -2.98
C ILE A 634 22.31 26.99 -2.38
N ASP A 635 21.92 28.09 -3.02
CA ASP A 635 20.78 28.90 -2.59
C ASP A 635 20.24 29.76 -3.75
N VAL A 636 19.04 30.32 -3.58
CA VAL A 636 18.35 31.14 -4.58
C VAL A 636 18.28 32.60 -4.10
N PRO A 637 18.57 33.60 -4.95
CA PRO A 637 18.42 35.01 -4.60
C PRO A 637 17.04 35.35 -4.05
N SER A 638 17.02 35.88 -2.83
CA SER A 638 15.78 36.15 -2.09
C SER A 638 15.66 37.64 -1.73
N GLN A 639 14.49 38.21 -2.00
CA GLN A 639 14.09 39.50 -1.45
C GLN A 639 13.38 39.23 -0.12
N LEU A 640 14.09 39.45 0.98
CA LEU A 640 13.59 39.18 2.32
C LEU A 640 12.80 40.41 2.83
N PRO A 641 11.63 40.23 3.49
CA PRO A 641 10.85 41.33 4.04
C PRO A 641 11.69 42.29 4.89
N ALA A 642 11.46 43.60 4.79
CA ALA A 642 12.23 44.61 5.53
C ALA A 642 12.11 44.46 7.07
N GLY A 643 10.96 43.97 7.54
CA GLY A 643 10.70 43.71 8.95
C GLY A 643 10.51 44.97 9.80
N LYS A 644 10.11 44.79 11.07
CA LYS A 644 10.07 45.86 12.09
C LYS A 644 11.37 45.84 12.88
N THR A 645 11.89 47.00 13.28
CA THR A 645 13.08 47.07 14.14
C THR A 645 12.84 46.27 15.42
N TYR A 646 13.77 45.35 15.76
CA TYR A 646 13.67 44.53 16.95
C TYR A 646 14.54 45.12 18.06
N PRO A 647 14.03 45.27 19.29
CA PRO A 647 14.80 45.86 20.38
C PRO A 647 15.97 44.94 20.77
N VAL A 648 17.19 45.45 20.66
CA VAL A 648 18.42 44.78 21.12
C VAL A 648 19.09 45.62 22.20
N GLU A 649 19.61 44.97 23.24
CA GLU A 649 19.94 45.64 24.51
C GLU A 649 21.43 45.73 24.81
N HIS A 650 22.29 45.10 23.99
CA HIS A 650 23.72 45.00 24.25
C HIS A 650 24.56 45.77 23.23
N PRO A 651 25.80 46.19 23.58
CA PRO A 651 26.70 46.89 22.66
C PRO A 651 27.05 46.07 21.41
N PHE A 652 27.08 44.75 21.54
CA PHE A 652 27.26 43.82 20.43
C PHE A 652 26.21 42.71 20.54
N ASN A 653 25.51 42.42 19.45
CA ASN A 653 24.37 41.50 19.44
C ASN A 653 24.56 40.45 18.35
N VAL A 654 24.26 39.20 18.69
CA VAL A 654 24.33 38.05 17.80
C VAL A 654 23.00 37.32 17.82
N ALA A 655 22.40 37.10 16.65
CA ALA A 655 21.19 36.27 16.54
C ALA A 655 21.56 34.86 16.11
N MET A 656 21.18 33.86 16.91
CA MET A 656 21.29 32.45 16.52
C MET A 656 19.99 31.97 15.88
N VAL A 657 20.10 31.49 14.63
CA VAL A 657 18.99 30.82 13.94
C VAL A 657 19.03 29.35 14.30
N SER A 658 18.06 28.90 15.09
CA SER A 658 18.02 27.55 15.66
C SER A 658 16.64 26.94 15.47
N SER A 659 16.62 25.65 15.15
CA SER A 659 15.39 24.84 15.17
C SER A 659 15.30 23.97 16.43
N PHE A 660 16.27 24.12 17.35
CA PHE A 660 16.50 23.27 18.50
C PHE A 660 16.74 21.80 18.12
N ALA A 661 17.30 21.57 16.92
CA ALA A 661 17.62 20.24 16.44
C ALA A 661 18.80 19.62 17.22
N PRO A 662 18.89 18.27 17.30
CA PRO A 662 19.93 17.59 18.08
C PRO A 662 21.37 17.91 17.63
N ASP A 663 21.55 18.29 16.37
CA ASP A 663 22.84 18.63 15.76
C ASP A 663 23.25 20.09 16.00
N GLU A 664 22.44 20.92 16.64
CA GLU A 664 22.78 22.30 16.95
C GLU A 664 23.46 22.37 18.34
N PRO A 665 24.70 22.90 18.47
CA PRO A 665 25.48 22.93 19.72
C PRO A 665 25.01 24.03 20.68
N LEU A 666 23.76 23.94 21.12
CA LEU A 666 23.12 24.94 21.99
C LEU A 666 23.74 25.01 23.39
N ASP A 667 24.16 23.88 23.95
CA ASP A 667 24.77 23.82 25.28
C ASP A 667 26.09 24.61 25.32
N GLU A 668 26.88 24.46 24.26
CA GLU A 668 28.16 25.15 24.07
C GLU A 668 27.94 26.66 23.85
N VAL A 669 26.89 27.05 23.10
CA VAL A 669 26.51 28.46 22.93
C VAL A 669 26.08 29.09 24.26
N VAL A 670 25.31 28.39 25.09
CA VAL A 670 24.89 28.87 26.42
C VAL A 670 26.10 29.09 27.33
N GLN A 671 27.10 28.19 27.28
CA GLN A 671 28.33 28.32 28.06
C GLN A 671 29.24 29.45 27.52
N ALA A 672 29.31 29.63 26.21
CA ALA A 672 30.04 30.75 25.60
C ALA A 672 29.39 32.10 25.97
N ALA A 673 28.05 32.17 25.97
CA ALA A 673 27.30 33.36 26.37
C ALA A 673 27.56 33.77 27.83
N LYS A 674 27.64 32.79 28.77
CA LYS A 674 28.02 33.04 30.17
C LYS A 674 29.38 33.74 30.31
N SER A 675 30.29 33.46 29.38
CA SER A 675 31.66 33.99 29.39
C SER A 675 31.80 35.35 28.69
N LEU A 676 30.71 35.90 28.14
CA LEU A 676 30.68 37.14 27.34
C LEU A 676 29.49 38.04 27.75
N PRO A 677 29.48 38.59 28.98
CA PRO A 677 28.33 39.31 29.51
C PRO A 677 27.96 40.57 28.72
N ASP A 678 28.91 41.17 28.00
CA ASP A 678 28.70 42.38 27.18
C ASP A 678 28.15 42.10 25.76
N VAL A 679 27.88 40.84 25.44
CA VAL A 679 27.34 40.41 24.15
C VAL A 679 25.94 39.83 24.33
N GLY A 680 24.95 40.39 23.62
CA GLY A 680 23.58 39.90 23.60
C GLY A 680 23.40 38.76 22.62
N PHE A 681 22.98 37.59 23.10
CA PHE A 681 22.65 36.43 22.28
C PHE A 681 21.14 36.28 22.15
N TYR A 682 20.62 36.29 20.93
CA TYR A 682 19.18 36.13 20.64
C TYR A 682 18.96 34.81 19.91
N VAL A 683 18.43 33.80 20.59
CA VAL A 683 18.18 32.48 20.00
C VAL A 683 16.73 32.40 19.55
N THR A 684 16.55 32.27 18.23
CA THR A 684 15.24 32.11 17.57
C THR A 684 14.88 30.64 17.44
N GLY A 685 13.58 30.33 17.43
CA GLY A 685 13.05 28.96 17.37
C GLY A 685 12.22 28.60 18.61
N ASP A 686 11.47 27.50 18.55
CA ASP A 686 10.65 27.04 19.68
C ASP A 686 11.47 26.11 20.61
N PRO A 687 11.77 26.53 21.86
CA PRO A 687 12.50 25.69 22.82
C PRO A 687 11.78 24.38 23.15
N ALA A 688 10.45 24.31 22.98
CA ALA A 688 9.67 23.10 23.19
C ALA A 688 10.00 21.99 22.18
N TRP A 689 10.68 22.30 21.07
CA TRP A 689 11.10 21.33 20.07
C TRP A 689 12.49 20.73 20.37
N SER A 690 13.17 21.20 21.42
CA SER A 690 14.46 20.65 21.80
C SER A 690 14.34 19.22 22.35
N SER A 691 15.20 18.33 21.87
CA SER A 691 15.36 16.98 22.46
C SER A 691 16.23 16.98 23.72
N LYS A 692 16.91 18.09 24.03
CA LYS A 692 17.77 18.27 25.21
C LYS A 692 17.11 19.24 26.19
N ARG A 693 17.28 19.02 27.50
CA ARG A 693 16.80 19.97 28.52
C ARG A 693 17.76 21.15 28.56
N LEU A 694 17.28 22.34 28.20
CA LEU A 694 18.02 23.58 28.43
C LEU A 694 18.32 23.75 29.94
N PRO A 695 19.45 24.37 30.31
CA PRO A 695 19.78 24.63 31.71
C PRO A 695 18.68 25.45 32.41
N ALA A 696 18.38 25.12 33.67
CA ALA A 696 17.33 25.78 34.46
C ALA A 696 17.59 27.29 34.70
N ALA A 697 18.84 27.74 34.60
CA ALA A 697 19.23 29.14 34.68
C ALA A 697 20.03 29.55 33.43
N LEU A 698 19.38 30.30 32.54
CA LEU A 698 20.00 30.93 31.37
C LEU A 698 20.76 32.20 31.80
N PRO A 699 21.88 32.52 31.15
CA PRO A 699 22.61 33.75 31.46
C PRO A 699 21.80 34.99 31.04
N ARG A 700 21.97 36.11 31.76
CA ARG A 700 21.15 37.34 31.58
C ARG A 700 21.30 37.98 30.19
N ASN A 701 22.37 37.69 29.48
CA ASN A 701 22.67 38.17 28.14
C ASN A 701 22.23 37.20 27.03
N LEU A 702 21.53 36.11 27.36
CA LEU A 702 20.95 35.17 26.39
C LEU A 702 19.42 35.22 26.45
N HIS A 703 18.83 35.58 25.33
CA HIS A 703 17.39 35.80 25.15
C HIS A 703 16.81 34.73 24.22
N LEU A 704 15.86 33.95 24.71
CA LEU A 704 15.06 33.05 23.87
C LEU A 704 13.87 33.84 23.32
N THR A 705 13.83 34.03 22.00
CA THR A 705 12.79 34.86 21.38
C THR A 705 11.55 34.05 20.97
N GLY A 706 11.64 32.73 20.94
CA GLY A 706 10.57 31.86 20.46
C GLY A 706 10.46 31.82 18.94
N LEU A 707 9.34 31.31 18.43
CA LEU A 707 9.04 31.29 17.01
C LEU A 707 8.48 32.65 16.57
N LEU A 708 9.36 33.51 16.05
CA LEU A 708 8.99 34.86 15.59
C LEU A 708 8.26 34.84 14.23
N PRO A 709 7.25 35.70 14.01
CA PRO A 709 6.70 35.93 12.68
C PRO A 709 7.73 36.58 11.74
N ASP A 710 7.58 36.40 10.41
CA ASP A 710 8.55 36.85 9.41
C ASP A 710 8.95 38.33 9.56
N ASN A 711 8.02 39.23 9.91
CA ASN A 711 8.30 40.65 10.08
C ASN A 711 9.24 40.95 11.26
N GLU A 712 9.14 40.21 12.37
CA GLU A 712 9.98 40.38 13.56
C GLU A 712 11.27 39.57 13.43
N TYR A 713 11.23 38.39 12.83
CA TYR A 713 12.40 37.56 12.57
C TYR A 713 13.42 38.29 11.68
N TYR A 714 12.97 38.81 10.53
CA TYR A 714 13.86 39.59 9.65
C TYR A 714 14.23 40.96 10.23
N GLY A 715 13.40 41.48 11.13
CA GLY A 715 13.72 42.65 11.95
C GLY A 715 14.91 42.41 12.87
N LEU A 716 14.86 41.31 13.63
CA LEU A 716 15.92 40.86 14.53
C LEU A 716 17.22 40.60 13.79
N LEU A 717 17.19 39.83 12.70
CA LEU A 717 18.40 39.52 11.93
C LEU A 717 19.07 40.78 11.37
N ARG A 718 18.33 41.85 11.07
CA ARG A 718 18.90 43.15 10.67
C ARG A 718 19.36 44.02 11.84
N SER A 719 18.79 43.83 13.02
CA SER A 719 19.09 44.62 14.21
C SER A 719 20.34 44.12 14.96
N VAL A 720 20.79 42.90 14.66
CA VAL A 720 22.04 42.34 15.21
C VAL A 720 23.25 42.64 14.32
N HIS A 721 24.44 42.43 14.87
CA HIS A 721 25.72 42.64 14.17
C HIS A 721 26.23 41.36 13.48
N ALA A 722 25.78 40.19 13.91
CA ALA A 722 26.12 38.92 13.29
C ALA A 722 25.01 37.89 13.46
N VAL A 723 24.90 37.00 12.48
CA VAL A 723 24.00 35.85 12.52
C VAL A 723 24.81 34.58 12.75
N MET A 724 24.44 33.80 13.75
CA MET A 724 25.04 32.53 14.08
C MET A 724 24.14 31.38 13.60
N ALA A 725 24.73 30.44 12.88
CA ALA A 725 24.08 29.18 12.52
C ALA A 725 25.12 28.07 12.67
N LEU A 726 24.93 27.15 13.62
CA LEU A 726 25.90 26.10 13.93
C LEU A 726 25.27 24.71 13.73
N THR A 727 26.09 23.75 13.32
CA THR A 727 25.72 22.33 13.20
C THR A 727 26.91 21.45 13.49
N THR A 728 26.69 20.34 14.20
CA THR A 728 27.67 19.28 14.43
C THR A 728 27.70 18.29 13.28
N GLU A 729 26.83 18.42 12.27
CA GLU A 729 26.80 17.56 11.10
C GLU A 729 27.57 18.14 9.91
N ASN A 730 28.60 17.44 9.45
CA ASN A 730 29.27 17.77 8.19
C ASN A 730 28.28 17.68 7.01
N HIS A 731 28.56 18.32 5.87
CA HIS A 731 27.74 18.35 4.64
C HIS A 731 26.27 18.82 4.76
N THR A 732 25.86 19.40 5.89
CA THR A 732 24.55 20.03 6.07
C THR A 732 24.63 21.51 5.71
N MET A 733 23.78 21.96 4.79
CA MET A 733 23.69 23.38 4.40
C MET A 733 22.73 24.12 5.33
N GLN A 734 23.14 25.29 5.82
CA GLN A 734 22.37 26.04 6.81
C GLN A 734 21.54 27.16 6.18
N ARG A 735 20.22 27.08 6.31
CA ARG A 735 19.32 28.11 5.79
C ARG A 735 19.49 29.46 6.50
N GLY A 736 19.71 29.47 7.81
CA GLY A 736 19.94 30.70 8.57
C GLY A 736 21.17 31.47 8.07
N ALA A 737 22.26 30.76 7.75
CA ALA A 737 23.44 31.36 7.14
C ALA A 737 23.16 31.91 5.73
N CYS A 738 22.42 31.17 4.90
CA CYS A 738 21.99 31.67 3.58
C CYS A 738 21.13 32.94 3.68
N GLU A 739 20.18 32.99 4.61
CA GLU A 739 19.34 34.17 4.86
C GLU A 739 20.19 35.36 5.31
N ALA A 740 21.20 35.15 6.15
CA ALA A 740 22.14 36.19 6.56
C ALA A 740 22.93 36.79 5.38
N VAL A 741 23.37 35.97 4.41
CA VAL A 741 24.01 36.48 3.17
C VAL A 741 23.07 37.44 2.44
N TRP A 742 21.79 37.09 2.30
CA TRP A 742 20.82 37.95 1.60
C TRP A 742 20.44 39.21 2.37
N LEU A 743 20.62 39.21 3.69
CA LEU A 743 20.47 40.40 4.54
C LEU A 743 21.74 41.26 4.60
N GLY A 744 22.85 40.81 4.03
CA GLY A 744 24.14 41.48 4.16
C GLY A 744 24.72 41.41 5.57
N GLN A 745 24.37 40.38 6.34
CA GLN A 745 24.77 40.22 7.73
C GLN A 745 25.93 39.22 7.87
N PRO A 746 27.03 39.59 8.56
CA PRO A 746 28.14 38.69 8.83
C PRO A 746 27.73 37.41 9.55
N ILE A 747 28.43 36.30 9.26
CA ILE A 747 28.01 34.96 9.68
C ILE A 747 29.01 34.35 10.65
N ILE A 748 28.53 33.67 11.69
CA ILE A 748 29.31 32.71 12.48
C ILE A 748 28.76 31.31 12.20
N THR A 749 29.59 30.42 11.65
CA THR A 749 29.16 29.07 11.28
C THR A 749 30.19 28.00 11.66
N SER A 750 29.82 26.73 11.57
CA SER A 750 30.67 25.59 11.96
C SER A 750 31.79 25.34 10.94
N HIS A 751 32.95 24.91 11.41
CA HIS A 751 34.16 24.68 10.63
C HIS A 751 34.11 23.34 9.87
N TRP A 752 33.18 23.25 8.93
CA TRP A 752 33.04 22.13 8.00
C TRP A 752 33.55 22.51 6.60
N PRO A 753 34.15 21.59 5.83
CA PRO A 753 34.62 21.87 4.47
C PRO A 753 33.55 22.49 3.57
N LEU A 754 32.31 21.99 3.63
CA LEU A 754 31.18 22.52 2.86
C LEU A 754 30.88 23.98 3.22
N LEU A 755 30.81 24.29 4.51
CA LEU A 755 30.45 25.62 4.99
C LEU A 755 31.55 26.63 4.69
N ARG A 756 32.83 26.22 4.77
CA ARG A 756 33.97 27.04 4.35
C ARG A 756 33.91 27.38 2.87
N GLN A 757 33.53 26.43 2.02
CA GLN A 757 33.38 26.67 0.58
C GLN A 757 32.19 27.59 0.27
N ALA A 758 31.03 27.31 0.88
CA ALA A 758 29.80 28.04 0.61
C ALA A 758 29.76 29.45 1.23
N PHE A 759 30.46 29.65 2.35
CA PHE A 759 30.53 30.89 3.13
C PHE A 759 32.00 31.30 3.33
N HIS A 760 32.70 31.52 2.22
CA HIS A 760 34.14 31.77 2.21
C HIS A 760 34.52 33.25 2.47
N LYS A 761 33.54 34.15 2.53
CA LYS A 761 33.69 35.60 2.73
C LYS A 761 32.70 36.09 3.80
N GLY A 762 33.10 37.07 4.62
CA GLY A 762 32.22 37.69 5.62
C GLY A 762 31.74 36.74 6.71
N THR A 763 32.49 35.65 6.92
CA THR A 763 32.09 34.53 7.76
C THR A 763 33.23 34.07 8.66
N ILE A 764 32.92 33.80 9.93
CA ILE A 764 33.82 33.17 10.89
C ILE A 764 33.42 31.72 11.10
N HIS A 765 34.37 30.82 10.86
CA HIS A 765 34.20 29.39 11.03
C HIS A 765 34.75 28.95 12.40
N VAL A 766 33.92 28.28 13.21
CA VAL A 766 34.26 27.81 14.56
C VAL A 766 34.15 26.29 14.68
N ASP A 767 34.93 25.67 15.56
CA ASP A 767 34.94 24.22 15.80
C ASP A 767 33.76 23.71 16.66
N ASN A 768 32.83 24.59 17.01
CA ASN A 768 31.68 24.35 17.91
C ASN A 768 32.05 24.05 19.37
N THR A 769 33.30 24.25 19.79
CA THR A 769 33.67 24.22 21.21
C THR A 769 33.27 25.53 21.90
N VAL A 770 33.18 25.53 23.23
CA VAL A 770 32.86 26.74 24.01
C VAL A 770 33.89 27.84 23.75
N GLU A 771 35.17 27.48 23.78
CA GLU A 771 36.31 28.35 23.54
C GLU A 771 36.34 28.84 22.09
N GLY A 772 36.06 27.96 21.13
CA GLY A 772 36.00 28.30 19.71
C GLY A 772 34.86 29.25 19.36
N ILE A 773 33.66 29.03 19.91
CA ILE A 773 32.51 29.93 19.77
C ILE A 773 32.84 31.28 20.40
N LYS A 774 33.39 31.30 21.62
CA LYS A 774 33.80 32.53 22.31
C LYS A 774 34.82 33.33 21.48
N ALA A 775 35.89 32.68 21.02
CA ALA A 775 36.91 33.31 20.19
C ALA A 775 36.34 33.80 18.85
N GLY A 776 35.41 33.05 18.26
CA GLY A 776 34.72 33.42 17.03
C GLY A 776 33.86 34.68 17.18
N VAL A 777 33.09 34.79 18.27
CA VAL A 777 32.29 35.99 18.58
C VAL A 777 33.17 37.20 18.83
N LEU A 778 34.28 37.06 19.57
CA LEU A 778 35.22 38.15 19.80
C LEU A 778 35.88 38.63 18.51
N ARG A 779 36.32 37.71 17.65
CA ARG A 779 36.85 38.03 16.32
C ARG A 779 35.81 38.70 15.42
N MET A 780 34.54 38.26 15.51
CA MET A 780 33.44 38.88 14.77
C MET A 780 33.27 40.34 15.20
N ARG A 781 33.32 40.61 16.51
CA ARG A 781 33.24 41.95 17.07
C ARG A 781 34.39 42.85 16.60
N THR A 782 35.63 42.36 16.65
CA THR A 782 36.80 43.16 16.22
C THR A 782 36.85 43.39 14.71
N GLY A 783 36.40 42.42 13.91
CA GLY A 783 36.45 42.46 12.45
C GLY A 783 35.14 42.84 11.75
N HIS A 784 34.12 43.26 12.49
CA HIS A 784 32.74 43.37 11.98
C HIS A 784 32.62 44.20 10.70
N LEU A 785 33.24 45.39 10.66
CA LEU A 785 33.16 46.29 9.49
C LEU A 785 33.77 45.66 8.23
N GLN A 786 34.84 44.88 8.37
CA GLN A 786 35.45 44.17 7.26
C GLN A 786 34.54 43.02 6.80
N LEU A 787 34.05 42.21 7.75
CA LEU A 787 33.19 41.06 7.47
C LEU A 787 31.86 41.48 6.82
N ALA A 788 31.32 42.65 7.18
CA ALA A 788 30.13 43.25 6.56
C ALA A 788 30.35 43.67 5.10
N LYS A 789 31.58 44.10 4.74
CA LYS A 789 31.92 44.35 3.33
C LYS A 789 32.07 43.05 2.56
N GLU A 790 32.76 42.06 3.16
CA GLU A 790 32.99 40.77 2.53
C GLU A 790 31.69 39.98 2.30
N ILE A 791 30.72 40.05 3.21
CA ILE A 791 29.43 39.38 3.02
C ILE A 791 28.64 40.00 1.85
N SER A 792 28.77 41.31 1.64
CA SER A 792 28.18 42.01 0.49
C SER A 792 28.82 41.55 -0.84
N LEU A 793 30.13 41.30 -0.85
CA LEU A 793 30.82 40.71 -2.00
C LEU A 793 30.35 39.28 -2.26
N LEU A 794 30.20 38.46 -1.21
CA LEU A 794 29.66 37.11 -1.33
C LEU A 794 28.23 37.11 -1.89
N GLN A 795 27.42 38.07 -1.48
CA GLN A 795 26.05 38.23 -1.98
C GLN A 795 26.04 38.51 -3.49
N GLU A 796 26.94 39.37 -3.98
CA GLU A 796 27.07 39.66 -5.42
C GLU A 796 27.54 38.44 -6.21
N GLU A 797 28.56 37.72 -5.71
CA GLU A 797 29.02 36.46 -6.33
C GLU A 797 27.89 35.43 -6.44
N ARG A 798 27.04 35.31 -5.41
CA ARG A 798 25.88 34.41 -5.43
C ARG A 798 24.82 34.84 -6.45
N ARG A 799 24.63 36.14 -6.71
CA ARG A 799 23.71 36.61 -7.76
C ARG A 799 24.22 36.20 -9.13
N GLN A 800 25.50 36.44 -9.41
CA GLN A 800 26.13 36.07 -10.69
C GLN A 800 26.08 34.56 -10.91
N GLN A 801 26.43 33.75 -9.90
CA GLN A 801 26.30 32.29 -9.97
C GLN A 801 24.87 31.84 -10.24
N TRP A 802 23.88 32.48 -9.63
CA TRP A 802 22.47 32.16 -9.89
C TRP A 802 22.06 32.48 -11.32
N GLU A 803 22.48 33.62 -11.88
CA GLU A 803 22.17 34.01 -13.26
C GLU A 803 22.71 33.00 -14.28
N GLU A 804 23.94 32.51 -14.07
CA GLU A 804 24.52 31.44 -14.89
C GLU A 804 23.75 30.12 -14.77
N ILE A 805 23.29 29.77 -13.58
CA ILE A 805 22.50 28.55 -13.33
C ILE A 805 21.11 28.67 -13.94
N ALA A 806 20.44 29.81 -13.77
CA ALA A 806 19.11 30.08 -14.31
C ALA A 806 19.13 29.99 -15.83
N THR A 807 20.11 30.62 -16.49
CA THR A 807 20.31 30.55 -17.94
C THR A 807 20.47 29.10 -18.43
N ARG A 808 21.23 28.27 -17.70
CA ARG A 808 21.38 26.84 -18.01
C ARG A 808 20.08 26.05 -17.85
N LEU A 809 19.31 26.31 -16.79
CA LEU A 809 18.03 25.63 -16.56
C LEU A 809 16.97 26.03 -17.59
N GLU A 810 16.91 27.31 -17.95
CA GLU A 810 16.05 27.82 -19.02
C GLU A 810 16.38 27.17 -20.37
N ALA A 811 17.67 27.04 -20.71
CA ALA A 811 18.10 26.34 -21.91
C ALA A 811 17.64 24.86 -21.93
N VAL A 812 17.70 24.16 -20.78
CA VAL A 812 17.20 22.78 -20.66
C VAL A 812 15.68 22.71 -20.88
N ILE A 813 14.92 23.68 -20.33
CA ILE A 813 13.47 23.76 -20.52
C ILE A 813 13.13 23.99 -22.00
N LEU A 814 13.85 24.90 -22.67
CA LEU A 814 13.64 25.20 -24.09
C LEU A 814 14.01 24.03 -25.01
N GLN A 815 15.12 23.34 -24.76
CA GLN A 815 15.53 22.16 -25.54
C GLN A 815 14.52 21.03 -25.44
N ALA A 816 14.01 20.75 -24.23
CA ALA A 816 12.96 19.76 -24.01
C ALA A 816 11.64 20.16 -24.71
N SER A 817 11.36 21.46 -24.82
CA SER A 817 10.18 21.99 -25.50
C SER A 817 10.26 21.92 -27.04
N GLY A 818 11.47 22.04 -27.61
CA GLY A 818 11.68 22.01 -29.06
C GLY A 818 11.68 20.61 -29.68
N GLY A 819 12.18 19.59 -28.96
CA GLY A 819 12.33 18.22 -29.47
C GLY A 819 11.04 17.41 -29.63
N GLN A 820 9.91 17.88 -29.08
CA GLN A 820 8.61 17.21 -29.19
C GLN A 820 7.71 17.78 -30.30
N ARG A 821 8.01 18.94 -30.89
CA ARG A 821 7.25 19.46 -32.05
C ARG A 821 7.67 18.80 -33.38
N SER A 822 8.74 18.02 -33.41
CA SER A 822 9.28 17.37 -34.62
C SER A 822 9.13 15.84 -34.65
N LYS A 823 8.30 15.25 -33.78
CA LYS A 823 8.01 13.81 -33.77
C LYS A 823 6.55 13.49 -33.97
#